data_AF-A0A2E1XDA5-F1
#
_entry.id   AF-A0A2E1XDA5-F1
#
_cell.length_a   1.000
_cell.length_b   1.000
_cell.length_c   1.000
_cell.angle_alpha   90.00
_cell.angle_beta   90.00
_cell.angle_gamma   90.00
#
_symmetry.space_group_name_H-M   'P 1'
#
loop_
_entity.id
_entity.type
_entity.pdbx_description
1 polymer ?
#
loop_
_entity_poly.entity_id
_entity_poly.type
_entity_poly.pdbx_seq_one_letter_code
_entity_poly.pdbx_strand_id
1 'polypeptide(L)'
;MSLDFAGRDAAAKLDFSDLIEAARDGALAPGGAKRKSQKKGAKQRLVQASMLAPLLATEGCFTIGGNEGPIRGRGEDSGPGGPAPETPTPAPTPAPSPQVPPVESSSLDAVDDEHFQIDAGESIMIAADDLLANDIVAEGASAQLVRVFGATNGTVTLHDGVVHFTPTAGFEGDASFQYEIRDSNGNLSQAQVDLHVGPHDDMPGEHDDGGMDGGHGGHDDGGADEGAHGDHGGTPAHMMALFNLVPVSEATHVAVNNGSWFDPNTWASGEVPGDGAKVVIPEGVTVDYDGESPVSLFTVRVDGELDFATDRDTFMEVDTFVVSPSGKLTIGTVDNPVAANVETVIQFADNGPIDVSWDPQLLSRGLLTHGDVQIHGAEKEAFLKVAADPMAGDTSLTLESAPDGWQVGDKLVLTGTHLTEAVYAEPTEPRHGQQTEDEELIITKIEGNTIYFDKPLEYDHEGARADLKAYVANYTRNVRFGTENADDVPVHQRGHTMFMQSDRIDVRYAEFHELGRTDKSERAFDVESLDNVESDSNIKTRYSMHLHRAGVDDVDNPAMVIGNSVWGSPGWGYVHHDSNAIMTDNAAYDVYGAAFVAETGNEIGRWSHNIAIKSIGNGGGAKWHEDVAAFDLGRSGAGFWFQGRLVEAVDNVAAGVPGGHGFVYMSRDAGGPIDVTNDTAHMSEALRYTDETPIHIPAISSFSGNEAFAVGVGLEVIKPNSQQYHDVRSVIDDFTGWEVGTGIHLQYTAHYTLKDIDLLATDGTSGGSVWRGIEFGPETINMVINGATIEGFPTGVHLTRDEIGLNFPFDGNWGYVFIDVDVRGATTDIFNTLPQDTYLTRADLVEGRLDFDSDIDGIPKTPVPELREYLDLTGTRTDEIGTDRVSPTWDPIRFDYWKVQNAVIEEGYWTLPDGRKVTVIEQYVSDRATGAVDKFGVVVEWQRNFSDFAETPKYNGVLDLSNGGPTARTDFATVGEGDSITLDVLSNDYDSDGDALAVDGYTYAKHGSIFQNEDGTLTYLADENYSGTDEFWYWVEDENGNFAKGHVQVTVEI
;
A
#
# COMPACT_ATOMS: atom_id res chain seq x y z
N MET A 1 -6.32 61.50 -19.64
CA MET A 1 -4.89 61.60 -20.00
C MET A 1 -4.34 60.23 -19.70
N SER A 2 -3.94 59.48 -20.72
CA SER A 2 -3.64 58.05 -20.63
C SER A 2 -2.29 57.78 -19.96
N LEU A 3 -2.18 56.62 -19.33
CA LEU A 3 -1.24 55.59 -19.75
C LEU A 3 -1.66 54.24 -19.15
N ASP A 4 -1.77 53.24 -20.01
CA ASP A 4 -2.04 51.84 -19.64
C ASP A 4 -0.85 51.21 -18.92
N PHE A 5 -1.13 50.27 -18.03
CA PHE A 5 -0.31 49.07 -17.86
C PHE A 5 -1.26 47.88 -17.74
N ALA A 6 -1.36 47.12 -18.83
CA ALA A 6 -1.95 45.79 -18.85
C ALA A 6 -0.82 44.75 -18.80
N GLY A 7 -1.09 43.59 -18.19
CA GLY A 7 -0.22 42.41 -18.25
C GLY A 7 0.54 42.11 -16.95
N ARG A 8 -0.12 41.34 -16.07
CA ARG A 8 0.45 40.27 -15.24
C ARG A 8 -0.68 39.61 -14.44
N ASP A 9 -1.50 38.83 -15.14
CA ASP A 9 -2.27 37.72 -14.58
C ASP A 9 -1.91 36.49 -15.41
N ALA A 10 -1.17 35.59 -14.78
CA ALA A 10 -0.78 34.25 -15.20
C ALA A 10 0.11 33.72 -14.07
N ALA A 11 -0.50 33.38 -12.93
CA ALA A 11 0.04 32.30 -12.14
C ALA A 11 -0.13 31.06 -13.02
N ALA A 12 0.96 30.39 -13.37
CA ALA A 12 0.84 29.06 -13.94
C ALA A 12 0.32 28.17 -12.79
N LYS A 13 -0.85 27.54 -12.99
CA LYS A 13 -1.09 26.27 -12.32
C LYS A 13 0.06 25.35 -12.74
N LEU A 14 0.75 24.78 -11.77
CA LEU A 14 1.58 23.60 -11.97
C LEU A 14 0.73 22.47 -11.44
N ASP A 15 0.44 21.49 -12.29
CA ASP A 15 -0.25 20.28 -11.88
C ASP A 15 0.70 19.38 -11.07
N PHE A 16 0.14 18.47 -10.28
CA PHE A 16 0.88 17.46 -9.53
C PHE A 16 1.76 16.60 -10.45
N SER A 17 1.29 16.30 -11.67
CA SER A 17 2.05 15.59 -12.69
C SER A 17 3.30 16.35 -13.17
N ASP A 18 3.18 17.65 -13.46
CA ASP A 18 4.31 18.56 -13.79
C ASP A 18 5.33 18.65 -12.64
N LEU A 19 4.86 18.65 -11.38
CA LEU A 19 5.70 18.69 -10.19
C LEU A 19 6.49 17.38 -9.99
N ILE A 20 5.85 16.23 -10.23
CA ILE A 20 6.50 14.91 -10.24
C ILE A 20 7.52 14.82 -11.39
N GLU A 21 7.18 15.28 -12.60
CA GLU A 21 8.11 15.26 -13.74
C GLU A 21 9.30 16.21 -13.52
N ALA A 22 9.08 17.39 -12.91
CA ALA A 22 10.15 18.31 -12.52
C ALA A 22 11.04 17.78 -11.38
N ALA A 23 10.49 16.97 -10.46
CA ALA A 23 11.26 16.27 -9.45
C ALA A 23 12.13 15.16 -10.07
N ARG A 24 11.59 14.40 -11.03
CA ARG A 24 12.31 13.38 -11.81
C ARG A 24 13.50 13.97 -12.60
N ASP A 25 13.37 15.20 -13.13
CA ASP A 25 14.39 15.84 -13.97
C ASP A 25 15.60 16.45 -13.21
N GLY A 26 15.66 16.34 -11.87
CA GLY A 26 16.89 16.57 -11.08
C GLY A 26 17.44 18.00 -11.09
N ALA A 27 16.64 19.00 -11.48
CA ALA A 27 17.11 20.34 -11.81
C ALA A 27 16.79 21.41 -10.74
N LEU A 28 17.41 21.33 -9.55
CA LEU A 28 17.90 22.45 -8.70
C LEU A 28 18.10 22.05 -7.21
N ALA A 29 19.27 21.50 -6.86
CA ALA A 29 19.65 21.28 -5.45
C ALA A 29 20.83 22.17 -4.99
N PRO A 30 20.59 23.24 -4.21
CA PRO A 30 21.58 23.76 -3.27
C PRO A 30 21.65 22.80 -2.07
N GLY A 31 22.85 22.34 -1.72
CA GLY A 31 23.01 21.21 -0.78
C GLY A 31 22.38 21.43 0.61
N GLY A 32 21.48 20.53 0.99
CA GLY A 32 20.76 20.57 2.27
C GLY A 32 19.80 19.39 2.52
N ALA A 33 20.11 18.17 2.04
CA ALA A 33 19.28 16.99 2.31
C ALA A 33 19.19 16.72 3.82
N LYS A 34 17.98 16.68 4.37
CA LYS A 34 17.69 16.59 5.81
C LYS A 34 17.58 15.13 6.30
N ARG A 35 17.58 14.93 7.62
CA ARG A 35 17.80 13.62 8.25
C ARG A 35 16.83 12.52 7.76
N LYS A 36 15.52 12.77 7.63
CA LYS A 36 14.52 11.71 7.42
C LYS A 36 14.45 11.12 6.00
N SER A 37 14.68 11.92 4.96
CA SER A 37 14.86 11.40 3.59
C SER A 37 16.14 10.57 3.46
N GLN A 38 17.19 10.95 4.19
CA GLN A 38 18.39 10.11 4.34
C GLN A 38 18.15 8.82 5.16
N LYS A 39 17.22 8.82 6.13
CA LYS A 39 16.81 7.60 6.87
C LYS A 39 16.14 6.59 5.91
N LYS A 40 15.12 7.00 5.15
CA LYS A 40 14.43 6.14 4.15
C LYS A 40 15.38 5.64 3.05
N GLY A 41 16.14 6.53 2.43
CA GLY A 41 17.06 6.18 1.33
C GLY A 41 18.29 5.33 1.74
N ALA A 42 18.51 5.11 3.05
CA ALA A 42 19.46 4.13 3.56
C ALA A 42 18.81 2.75 3.74
N LYS A 43 17.61 2.67 4.33
CA LYS A 43 16.88 1.41 4.51
C LYS A 43 16.43 0.77 3.19
N GLN A 44 16.02 1.54 2.18
CA GLN A 44 15.75 0.99 0.84
C GLN A 44 16.97 0.26 0.22
N ARG A 45 18.20 0.76 0.47
CA ARG A 45 19.43 0.05 0.08
C ARG A 45 19.69 -1.19 0.93
N LEU A 46 19.23 -1.18 2.18
CA LEU A 46 19.36 -2.32 3.10
C LEU A 46 18.40 -3.46 2.74
N VAL A 47 17.19 -3.17 2.26
CA VAL A 47 16.24 -4.17 1.72
C VAL A 47 16.83 -4.82 0.46
N GLN A 48 17.40 -4.03 -0.45
CA GLN A 48 18.17 -4.56 -1.59
C GLN A 48 19.39 -5.39 -1.16
N ALA A 49 20.00 -5.09 -0.01
CA ALA A 49 21.13 -5.85 0.55
C ALA A 49 20.73 -7.06 1.41
N SER A 50 19.49 -7.14 1.91
CA SER A 50 18.98 -8.29 2.69
C SER A 50 18.40 -9.37 1.78
N MET A 51 17.90 -9.02 0.58
CA MET A 51 17.70 -9.97 -0.52
C MET A 51 19.00 -10.67 -0.97
N LEU A 52 20.16 -10.14 -0.60
CA LEU A 52 21.50 -10.73 -0.84
C LEU A 52 21.94 -11.72 0.25
N ALA A 53 21.24 -11.81 1.38
CA ALA A 53 21.58 -12.72 2.48
C ALA A 53 21.31 -14.22 2.21
N PRO A 54 20.27 -14.63 1.46
CA PRO A 54 20.08 -16.03 1.07
C PRO A 54 21.15 -16.55 0.09
N LEU A 55 21.75 -15.67 -0.72
CA LEU A 55 22.69 -16.06 -1.78
C LEU A 55 24.11 -16.41 -1.27
N LEU A 56 24.44 -16.07 -0.01
CA LEU A 56 25.76 -16.32 0.59
C LEU A 56 25.83 -17.63 1.41
N ALA A 57 24.88 -18.56 1.21
CA ALA A 57 24.79 -19.83 1.94
C ALA A 57 25.12 -21.10 1.12
N THR A 58 25.57 -20.98 -0.14
CA THR A 58 25.86 -22.14 -1.03
C THR A 58 27.33 -22.36 -1.40
N GLU A 59 28.28 -21.53 -0.92
CA GLU A 59 29.72 -21.90 -0.94
C GLU A 59 30.05 -22.91 0.18
N GLY A 60 29.68 -24.17 -0.06
CA GLY A 60 29.90 -25.28 0.87
C GLY A 60 31.36 -25.68 1.02
N CYS A 61 32.09 -25.05 1.95
CA CYS A 61 33.41 -25.52 2.39
C CYS A 61 33.34 -26.32 3.72
N PHE A 62 34.09 -27.42 3.79
CA PHE A 62 33.89 -28.56 4.70
C PHE A 62 33.79 -28.30 6.22
N THR A 63 32.92 -29.12 6.83
CA THR A 63 32.75 -29.44 8.26
C THR A 63 33.99 -29.37 9.17
N ILE A 64 33.85 -28.81 10.38
CA ILE A 64 34.58 -29.25 11.58
C ILE A 64 33.66 -29.31 12.81
N GLY A 65 33.31 -30.52 13.24
CA GLY A 65 32.76 -30.80 14.57
C GLY A 65 33.31 -32.12 15.10
N GLY A 66 34.18 -32.09 16.13
CA GLY A 66 34.87 -33.32 16.58
C GLY A 66 35.89 -33.16 17.72
N ASN A 67 35.40 -32.95 18.95
CA ASN A 67 35.97 -33.25 20.27
C ASN A 67 37.51 -33.28 20.54
N GLU A 68 37.92 -32.39 21.45
CA GLU A 68 38.77 -32.63 22.64
C GLU A 68 40.09 -33.47 22.59
N GLY A 69 41.21 -32.79 22.29
CA GLY A 69 42.50 -32.88 23.03
C GLY A 69 43.32 -34.20 23.12
N PRO A 70 44.44 -34.24 23.89
CA PRO A 70 45.41 -33.17 24.14
C PRO A 70 46.91 -33.64 24.17
N ILE A 71 47.86 -32.71 24.40
CA ILE A 71 49.23 -32.88 25.00
C ILE A 71 50.47 -33.27 24.12
N ARG A 72 51.56 -32.45 24.25
CA ARG A 72 53.02 -32.63 23.92
C ARG A 72 53.45 -32.64 22.43
N GLY A 73 54.57 -32.02 22.01
CA GLY A 73 55.48 -31.07 22.68
C GLY A 73 56.93 -31.04 22.12
N ARG A 74 57.52 -29.81 22.02
CA ARG A 74 58.96 -29.43 22.04
C ARG A 74 59.96 -29.91 20.96
N GLY A 75 60.68 -28.93 20.37
CA GLY A 75 61.96 -29.04 19.63
C GLY A 75 62.06 -27.91 18.58
N GLU A 76 62.88 -26.85 18.68
CA GLU A 76 64.36 -26.77 18.77
C GLU A 76 65.06 -27.50 17.58
N ASP A 77 65.97 -26.92 16.78
CA ASP A 77 66.64 -25.61 16.84
C ASP A 77 67.40 -25.24 15.52
N SER A 78 67.79 -23.95 15.39
CA SER A 78 68.98 -23.43 14.66
C SER A 78 69.12 -23.41 13.10
N GLY A 79 69.58 -22.27 12.55
CA GLY A 79 69.84 -21.98 11.11
C GLY A 79 71.25 -22.38 10.59
N PRO A 80 72.08 -21.53 9.93
CA PRO A 80 71.97 -20.07 9.67
C PRO A 80 72.41 -19.55 8.25
N GLY A 81 72.13 -18.25 7.98
CA GLY A 81 73.00 -17.21 7.34
C GLY A 81 73.52 -17.37 5.89
N GLY A 82 73.53 -16.40 4.98
CA GLY A 82 73.56 -14.91 4.97
C GLY A 82 74.15 -14.48 3.59
N PRO A 83 74.63 -13.25 3.31
CA PRO A 83 74.69 -12.01 4.12
C PRO A 83 74.03 -10.77 3.43
N ALA A 84 74.17 -9.58 4.04
CA ALA A 84 73.59 -8.30 3.60
C ALA A 84 74.65 -7.17 3.39
N PRO A 85 74.50 -5.91 3.88
CA PRO A 85 74.01 -4.71 3.16
C PRO A 85 75.02 -3.53 3.12
N GLU A 86 74.60 -2.29 2.80
CA GLU A 86 74.87 -1.03 3.57
C GLU A 86 74.62 0.34 2.84
N THR A 87 73.72 1.19 3.41
CA THR A 87 73.88 2.65 3.78
C THR A 87 73.92 3.80 2.71
N PRO A 88 74.03 5.13 3.07
CA PRO A 88 72.92 6.00 3.56
C PRO A 88 72.76 7.42 2.89
N THR A 89 71.79 8.23 3.38
CA THR A 89 71.40 9.67 3.10
C THR A 89 72.52 10.70 2.81
N PRO A 90 72.31 11.83 2.04
CA PRO A 90 71.43 12.98 2.43
C PRO A 90 70.84 13.88 1.28
N ALA A 91 70.26 15.04 1.66
CA ALA A 91 69.65 16.11 0.81
C ALA A 91 70.60 17.35 0.61
N PRO A 92 70.23 18.48 -0.06
CA PRO A 92 69.44 18.74 -1.29
C PRO A 92 70.07 19.74 -2.32
N THR A 93 69.52 19.81 -3.57
CA THR A 93 69.42 20.99 -4.50
C THR A 93 70.67 21.70 -5.12
N PRO A 94 70.55 22.53 -6.21
CA PRO A 94 69.68 22.45 -7.42
C PRO A 94 70.31 22.89 -8.80
N ALA A 95 69.49 22.81 -9.87
CA ALA A 95 69.42 23.69 -11.08
C ALA A 95 70.38 23.44 -12.30
N PRO A 96 70.09 24.00 -13.51
CA PRO A 96 68.85 23.79 -14.31
C PRO A 96 69.05 23.61 -15.86
N SER A 97 68.09 22.93 -16.52
CA SER A 97 67.60 23.04 -17.95
C SER A 97 68.57 23.08 -19.17
N PRO A 98 68.11 22.86 -20.42
CA PRO A 98 66.87 22.26 -20.96
C PRO A 98 67.17 20.92 -21.71
N GLN A 99 66.38 20.26 -22.57
CA GLN A 99 65.07 20.46 -23.25
C GLN A 99 64.21 19.16 -23.17
N VAL A 100 63.02 19.13 -23.79
CA VAL A 100 62.08 17.98 -23.82
C VAL A 100 61.58 17.69 -25.26
N PRO A 101 61.48 16.42 -25.71
CA PRO A 101 60.88 15.99 -27.00
C PRO A 101 59.36 15.67 -26.86
N PRO A 102 58.61 15.24 -27.92
CA PRO A 102 57.17 15.53 -28.05
C PRO A 102 56.21 14.63 -27.23
N VAL A 103 54.96 15.09 -27.14
CA VAL A 103 53.80 14.44 -26.50
C VAL A 103 52.88 13.86 -27.57
N GLU A 104 52.60 12.56 -27.48
CA GLU A 104 51.34 11.80 -27.71
C GLU A 104 51.52 10.48 -26.89
N SER A 105 50.53 9.77 -26.35
CA SER A 105 49.15 9.50 -26.79
C SER A 105 48.12 9.48 -25.64
N SER A 106 46.88 9.04 -25.94
CA SER A 106 45.68 8.98 -25.09
C SER A 106 45.86 8.31 -23.72
N SER A 107 45.03 8.74 -22.76
CA SER A 107 44.91 8.24 -21.38
C SER A 107 43.51 7.67 -21.10
N LEU A 108 42.92 7.07 -22.14
CA LEU A 108 41.71 6.26 -22.07
C LEU A 108 42.13 4.87 -22.53
N ASP A 109 42.03 3.89 -21.65
CA ASP A 109 42.27 2.46 -21.91
C ASP A 109 41.07 1.71 -21.34
N ALA A 110 40.48 0.83 -22.15
CA ALA A 110 39.34 0.02 -21.73
C ALA A 110 39.87 -1.38 -21.40
N VAL A 111 39.41 -2.00 -20.32
CA VAL A 111 40.03 -3.22 -19.77
C VAL A 111 39.02 -4.37 -19.80
N ASP A 112 39.39 -5.51 -20.39
CA ASP A 112 38.51 -6.67 -20.51
C ASP A 112 38.01 -7.17 -19.14
N ASP A 113 36.71 -7.46 -19.06
CA ASP A 113 36.02 -7.92 -17.87
C ASP A 113 35.77 -9.43 -17.91
N GLU A 114 36.16 -10.12 -16.85
CA GLU A 114 35.97 -11.57 -16.66
C GLU A 114 35.11 -11.80 -15.40
N HIS A 115 34.53 -13.01 -15.27
CA HIS A 115 33.81 -13.55 -14.09
C HIS A 115 32.28 -13.34 -14.01
N PHE A 116 31.60 -12.92 -15.08
CA PHE A 116 30.13 -12.98 -15.10
C PHE A 116 29.66 -14.43 -15.32
N GLN A 117 28.66 -14.86 -14.54
CA GLN A 117 28.00 -16.17 -14.68
C GLN A 117 26.49 -15.99 -14.75
N ILE A 118 25.83 -16.88 -15.47
CA ILE A 118 24.40 -16.84 -15.78
C ILE A 118 23.93 -18.26 -16.13
N ASP A 119 22.72 -18.67 -15.77
CA ASP A 119 22.21 -19.99 -16.17
C ASP A 119 21.48 -19.96 -17.51
N ALA A 120 21.48 -21.09 -18.22
CA ALA A 120 20.92 -21.22 -19.56
C ALA A 120 19.40 -20.99 -19.58
N GLY A 121 18.98 -19.77 -19.93
CA GLY A 121 17.56 -19.38 -19.99
C GLY A 121 17.28 -18.06 -19.27
N GLU A 122 18.20 -17.59 -18.43
CA GLU A 122 18.10 -16.34 -17.70
C GLU A 122 18.62 -15.14 -18.51
N SER A 123 18.62 -13.93 -17.93
CA SER A 123 19.28 -12.74 -18.48
C SER A 123 20.02 -12.00 -17.36
N ILE A 124 21.24 -11.55 -17.63
CA ILE A 124 22.06 -10.80 -16.67
C ILE A 124 22.03 -9.32 -17.01
N MET A 125 21.92 -8.50 -15.97
CA MET A 125 22.06 -7.05 -16.03
C MET A 125 23.39 -6.66 -15.40
N ILE A 126 24.19 -5.86 -16.10
CA ILE A 126 25.52 -5.42 -15.68
C ILE A 126 25.52 -3.89 -15.75
N ALA A 127 25.78 -3.18 -14.66
CA ALA A 127 25.77 -1.72 -14.70
C ALA A 127 26.99 -1.17 -15.46
N ALA A 128 26.86 0.00 -16.09
CA ALA A 128 28.02 0.67 -16.68
C ALA A 128 29.13 0.90 -15.64
N ASP A 129 28.79 1.23 -14.39
CA ASP A 129 29.77 1.46 -13.33
C ASP A 129 30.56 0.18 -12.96
N ASP A 130 29.98 -1.01 -13.16
CA ASP A 130 30.70 -2.29 -12.96
C ASP A 130 31.77 -2.50 -14.03
N LEU A 131 31.42 -2.26 -15.31
CA LEU A 131 32.36 -2.36 -16.43
C LEU A 131 33.42 -1.24 -16.38
N LEU A 132 33.03 -0.02 -15.99
CA LEU A 132 33.94 1.12 -15.86
C LEU A 132 34.85 1.03 -14.61
N ALA A 133 34.66 0.05 -13.72
CA ALA A 133 35.40 -0.05 -12.45
C ALA A 133 36.89 -0.41 -12.63
N ASN A 134 37.22 -1.13 -13.72
CA ASN A 134 38.58 -1.55 -14.04
C ASN A 134 39.29 -0.60 -15.05
N ASP A 135 38.52 0.28 -15.70
CA ASP A 135 38.93 1.12 -16.82
C ASP A 135 39.89 2.25 -16.42
N ILE A 136 40.80 2.61 -17.32
CA ILE A 136 41.82 3.63 -17.05
C ILE A 136 41.45 4.93 -17.76
N VAL A 137 41.08 5.93 -16.96
CA VAL A 137 40.86 7.33 -17.38
C VAL A 137 41.94 8.27 -16.84
N ALA A 138 42.05 9.46 -17.45
CA ALA A 138 42.92 10.52 -16.97
C ALA A 138 42.50 11.02 -15.57
N GLU A 139 43.47 11.38 -14.73
CA GLU A 139 43.23 11.91 -13.38
C GLU A 139 42.31 13.16 -13.43
N GLY A 140 41.07 13.02 -12.94
CA GLY A 140 40.05 14.06 -12.95
C GLY A 140 39.12 14.08 -14.19
N ALA A 141 39.15 13.06 -15.04
CA ALA A 141 38.18 12.85 -16.11
C ALA A 141 37.23 11.67 -15.78
N SER A 142 36.03 11.68 -16.37
CA SER A 142 35.14 10.52 -16.44
C SER A 142 35.17 9.86 -17.81
N ALA A 143 34.82 8.57 -17.85
CA ALA A 143 34.41 7.86 -19.05
C ALA A 143 32.90 7.65 -19.03
N GLN A 144 32.31 7.49 -20.21
CA GLN A 144 30.90 7.12 -20.40
C GLN A 144 30.84 5.87 -21.28
N LEU A 145 30.07 4.86 -20.88
CA LEU A 145 29.72 3.73 -21.74
C LEU A 145 28.84 4.23 -22.90
N VAL A 146 29.29 4.02 -24.14
CA VAL A 146 28.64 4.55 -25.35
C VAL A 146 27.72 3.53 -26.00
N ARG A 147 28.15 2.26 -26.06
CA ARG A 147 27.43 1.17 -26.74
C ARG A 147 28.03 -0.19 -26.40
N VAL A 148 27.19 -1.21 -26.55
CA VAL A 148 27.56 -2.63 -26.52
C VAL A 148 27.29 -3.27 -27.89
N PHE A 149 28.06 -4.28 -28.26
CA PHE A 149 28.03 -4.90 -29.59
C PHE A 149 28.79 -6.24 -29.61
N GLY A 150 28.72 -6.98 -30.72
CA GLY A 150 29.59 -8.14 -30.94
C GLY A 150 29.29 -9.37 -30.09
N ALA A 151 28.09 -9.47 -29.53
CA ALA A 151 27.68 -10.61 -28.71
C ALA A 151 27.86 -11.96 -29.44
N THR A 152 28.38 -12.93 -28.69
CA THR A 152 28.61 -14.32 -29.08
C THR A 152 27.86 -15.22 -28.11
N ASN A 153 27.09 -16.16 -28.65
CA ASN A 153 26.22 -17.09 -27.92
C ASN A 153 25.10 -16.44 -27.09
N GLY A 154 24.79 -15.17 -27.35
CA GLY A 154 23.67 -14.42 -26.78
C GLY A 154 23.39 -13.12 -27.54
N THR A 155 22.45 -12.34 -27.05
CA THR A 155 22.15 -10.97 -27.48
C THR A 155 22.55 -9.98 -26.38
N VAL A 156 23.02 -8.79 -26.77
CA VAL A 156 23.38 -7.73 -25.84
C VAL A 156 22.72 -6.41 -26.23
N THR A 157 22.14 -5.70 -25.27
CA THR A 157 21.60 -4.34 -25.43
C THR A 157 22.05 -3.44 -24.27
N LEU A 158 21.91 -2.12 -24.45
CA LEU A 158 22.24 -1.10 -23.46
C LEU A 158 21.03 -0.18 -23.30
N HIS A 159 20.46 -0.16 -22.10
CA HIS A 159 19.30 0.65 -21.72
C HIS A 159 19.68 1.47 -20.49
N ASP A 160 19.56 2.80 -20.57
CA ASP A 160 19.76 3.74 -19.46
C ASP A 160 21.06 3.57 -18.62
N GLY A 161 22.13 3.09 -19.26
CA GLY A 161 23.42 2.84 -18.62
C GLY A 161 23.60 1.42 -18.07
N VAL A 162 22.64 0.52 -18.24
CA VAL A 162 22.71 -0.90 -17.87
C VAL A 162 22.82 -1.77 -19.12
N VAL A 163 23.74 -2.73 -19.09
CA VAL A 163 23.94 -3.71 -20.15
C VAL A 163 23.13 -4.96 -19.84
N HIS A 164 22.24 -5.33 -20.76
CA HIS A 164 21.46 -6.57 -20.67
C HIS A 164 22.09 -7.60 -21.59
N PHE A 165 22.46 -8.76 -21.04
CA PHE A 165 22.93 -9.90 -21.82
C PHE A 165 22.02 -11.11 -21.63
N THR A 166 21.51 -11.64 -22.74
CA THR A 166 20.62 -12.83 -22.76
C THR A 166 21.30 -13.92 -23.59
N PRO A 167 21.59 -15.11 -23.03
CA PRO A 167 22.13 -16.25 -23.78
C PRO A 167 21.16 -16.68 -24.88
N THR A 168 21.69 -17.33 -25.91
CA THR A 168 20.85 -17.97 -26.94
C THR A 168 20.10 -19.12 -26.30
N ALA A 169 18.78 -19.22 -26.47
CA ALA A 169 17.95 -20.23 -25.80
C ALA A 169 18.52 -21.66 -25.95
N GLY A 170 18.76 -22.34 -24.82
CA GLY A 170 19.36 -23.68 -24.76
C GLY A 170 20.85 -23.74 -25.07
N PHE A 171 21.58 -22.62 -24.99
CA PHE A 171 23.04 -22.58 -25.06
C PHE A 171 23.66 -22.74 -23.67
N GLU A 172 24.70 -23.56 -23.58
CA GLU A 172 25.56 -23.74 -22.39
C GLU A 172 27.03 -23.58 -22.79
N GLY A 173 27.84 -22.97 -21.94
CA GLY A 173 29.26 -22.71 -22.14
C GLY A 173 29.62 -21.24 -22.24
N ASP A 174 30.81 -20.93 -22.75
CA ASP A 174 31.35 -19.57 -22.74
C ASP A 174 30.62 -18.65 -23.75
N ALA A 175 30.27 -17.45 -23.30
CA ALA A 175 29.62 -16.40 -24.07
C ALA A 175 30.39 -15.07 -23.88
N SER A 176 30.26 -14.12 -24.81
CA SER A 176 30.96 -12.83 -24.68
C SER A 176 30.31 -11.71 -25.46
N PHE A 177 30.60 -10.46 -25.11
CA PHE A 177 30.28 -9.27 -25.90
C PHE A 177 31.35 -8.19 -25.77
N GLN A 178 31.28 -7.13 -26.56
CA GLN A 178 32.21 -6.00 -26.51
C GLN A 178 31.48 -4.70 -26.17
N TYR A 179 32.17 -3.81 -25.47
CA TYR A 179 31.70 -2.46 -25.14
C TYR A 179 32.66 -1.38 -25.64
N GLU A 180 32.16 -0.15 -25.75
CA GLU A 180 32.93 1.03 -26.16
C GLU A 180 32.69 2.19 -25.20
N ILE A 181 33.76 2.75 -24.64
CA ILE A 181 33.73 3.87 -23.70
C ILE A 181 34.25 5.15 -24.36
N ARG A 182 33.85 6.31 -23.82
CA ARG A 182 34.28 7.64 -24.30
C ARG A 182 34.74 8.55 -23.18
N ASP A 183 35.88 9.23 -23.37
CA ASP A 183 36.32 10.29 -22.45
C ASP A 183 35.69 11.66 -22.77
N SER A 184 35.83 12.60 -21.83
CA SER A 184 35.41 14.00 -22.02
C SER A 184 36.05 14.75 -23.21
N ASN A 185 37.09 14.20 -23.85
CA ASN A 185 37.71 14.75 -25.07
C ASN A 185 37.17 14.11 -26.36
N GLY A 186 36.29 13.11 -26.25
CA GLY A 186 35.72 12.36 -27.38
C GLY A 186 36.62 11.24 -27.92
N ASN A 187 37.67 10.85 -27.20
CA ASN A 187 38.43 9.63 -27.50
C ASN A 187 37.56 8.40 -27.20
N LEU A 188 37.77 7.31 -27.94
CA LEU A 188 37.05 6.04 -27.75
C LEU A 188 38.04 4.92 -27.45
N SER A 189 37.64 4.00 -26.56
CA SER A 189 38.33 2.74 -26.29
C SER A 189 37.32 1.59 -26.21
N GLN A 190 37.77 0.34 -26.38
CA GLN A 190 36.92 -0.85 -26.44
C GLN A 190 37.53 -2.01 -25.67
N ALA A 191 36.68 -2.77 -24.99
CA ALA A 191 37.02 -3.97 -24.23
C ALA A 191 35.95 -5.06 -24.43
N GLN A 192 36.26 -6.28 -24.00
CA GLN A 192 35.41 -7.47 -24.06
C GLN A 192 34.95 -7.89 -22.67
N VAL A 193 33.70 -8.33 -22.57
CA VAL A 193 33.13 -9.00 -21.39
C VAL A 193 33.01 -10.48 -21.70
N ASP A 194 33.64 -11.33 -20.90
CA ASP A 194 33.54 -12.78 -20.97
C ASP A 194 32.64 -13.33 -19.85
N LEU A 195 31.65 -14.14 -20.25
CA LEU A 195 30.60 -14.73 -19.40
C LEU A 195 30.60 -16.26 -19.54
N HIS A 196 30.15 -16.97 -18.51
CA HIS A 196 29.90 -18.42 -18.60
C HIS A 196 28.42 -18.75 -18.39
N VAL A 197 27.83 -19.47 -19.35
CA VAL A 197 26.43 -19.90 -19.31
C VAL A 197 26.33 -21.32 -18.74
N GLY A 198 25.81 -21.45 -17.52
CA GLY A 198 25.60 -22.71 -16.81
C GLY A 198 24.44 -23.56 -17.36
N PRO A 199 24.37 -24.86 -17.01
CA PRO A 199 23.28 -25.73 -17.41
C PRO A 199 21.96 -25.38 -16.71
N HIS A 200 20.83 -25.53 -17.41
CA HIS A 200 19.49 -25.36 -16.82
C HIS A 200 19.17 -26.56 -15.90
N ASP A 201 19.13 -26.35 -14.59
CA ASP A 201 19.10 -27.44 -13.59
C ASP A 201 17.69 -28.01 -13.34
N ASP A 202 17.14 -28.70 -14.35
CA ASP A 202 15.94 -29.53 -14.21
C ASP A 202 16.29 -30.97 -13.75
N MET A 203 16.25 -31.29 -12.45
CA MET A 203 15.78 -32.58 -11.84
C MET A 203 16.25 -32.82 -10.37
N PRO A 204 15.53 -33.67 -9.59
CA PRO A 204 15.67 -33.73 -8.13
C PRO A 204 16.77 -34.70 -7.62
N GLY A 205 17.32 -34.39 -6.44
CA GLY A 205 18.36 -35.18 -5.78
C GLY A 205 17.87 -36.50 -5.14
N GLU A 206 18.41 -37.63 -5.62
CA GLU A 206 18.23 -38.95 -4.99
C GLU A 206 18.97 -39.05 -3.64
N HIS A 207 18.28 -39.47 -2.57
CA HIS A 207 18.91 -39.85 -1.30
C HIS A 207 19.16 -41.38 -1.23
N ASP A 208 20.39 -41.76 -0.85
CA ASP A 208 20.91 -43.14 -0.84
C ASP A 208 20.39 -44.00 0.34
N ASP A 209 20.04 -45.26 0.05
CA ASP A 209 19.39 -46.21 0.97
C ASP A 209 20.40 -46.95 1.87
N GLY A 210 20.46 -46.60 3.17
CA GLY A 210 21.48 -47.12 4.10
C GLY A 210 20.98 -47.62 5.48
N GLY A 211 19.91 -48.42 5.55
CA GLY A 211 19.30 -48.81 6.83
C GLY A 211 20.03 -49.91 7.65
N MET A 212 19.76 -49.99 8.97
CA MET A 212 19.32 -51.23 9.67
C MET A 212 19.02 -51.08 11.18
N ASP A 213 17.84 -51.59 11.57
CA ASP A 213 17.48 -52.31 12.82
C ASP A 213 17.48 -51.56 14.19
N GLY A 214 16.45 -51.78 15.03
CA GLY A 214 16.52 -51.28 16.42
C GLY A 214 15.36 -51.43 17.43
N GLY A 215 14.09 -51.57 17.04
CA GLY A 215 13.03 -52.15 17.91
C GLY A 215 12.38 -51.35 19.08
N HIS A 216 11.03 -51.31 19.03
CA HIS A 216 10.04 -51.35 20.13
C HIS A 216 9.65 -50.10 20.95
N GLY A 217 8.34 -49.78 20.88
CA GLY A 217 7.51 -49.54 22.07
C GLY A 217 6.87 -48.15 22.18
N GLY A 218 5.76 -47.91 21.47
CA GLY A 218 5.06 -46.61 21.49
C GLY A 218 3.85 -46.53 22.42
N HIS A 219 3.27 -45.33 22.50
CA HIS A 219 1.84 -45.03 22.68
C HIS A 219 1.55 -43.66 22.04
N ASP A 220 0.27 -43.37 21.80
CA ASP A 220 -0.20 -42.15 21.12
C ASP A 220 0.26 -40.86 21.79
N ASP A 221 0.54 -39.83 20.97
CA ASP A 221 -0.06 -38.50 21.06
C ASP A 221 0.12 -37.80 19.70
N GLY A 222 -0.80 -36.90 19.35
CA GLY A 222 -0.82 -36.25 18.03
C GLY A 222 0.19 -35.10 17.90
N GLY A 223 0.68 -34.88 16.68
CA GLY A 223 1.45 -33.70 16.29
C GLY A 223 1.07 -33.32 14.87
N ALA A 224 0.71 -32.05 14.68
CA ALA A 224 0.62 -31.41 13.37
C ALA A 224 2.02 -30.91 12.93
N ASP A 225 2.04 -30.09 11.88
CA ASP A 225 3.20 -29.56 11.14
C ASP A 225 3.82 -30.55 10.13
N GLU A 226 4.22 -30.12 8.92
CA GLU A 226 4.38 -28.74 8.41
C GLU A 226 3.53 -28.52 7.15
N GLY A 227 2.77 -27.42 7.09
CA GLY A 227 2.07 -26.93 5.90
C GLY A 227 2.83 -25.72 5.33
N ALA A 228 2.94 -25.63 4.00
CA ALA A 228 3.79 -24.65 3.35
C ALA A 228 3.31 -23.20 3.57
N HIS A 229 4.25 -22.30 3.85
CA HIS A 229 4.05 -20.87 3.73
C HIS A 229 4.29 -20.46 2.27
N GLY A 230 3.24 -19.99 1.60
CA GLY A 230 3.35 -19.29 0.33
C GLY A 230 3.87 -17.88 0.56
N ASP A 231 5.20 -17.75 0.71
CA ASP A 231 5.87 -16.48 0.43
C ASP A 231 5.75 -16.24 -1.07
N HIS A 232 4.63 -15.65 -1.47
CA HIS A 232 4.37 -15.29 -2.86
C HIS A 232 5.14 -14.02 -3.21
N GLY A 233 6.46 -14.03 -3.08
CA GLY A 233 7.32 -13.17 -3.88
C GLY A 233 6.92 -13.33 -5.35
N GLY A 234 6.71 -12.22 -6.06
CA GLY A 234 6.24 -12.25 -7.45
C GLY A 234 7.27 -12.92 -8.36
N THR A 235 7.13 -14.21 -8.60
CA THR A 235 8.08 -14.95 -9.43
C THR A 235 8.06 -14.42 -10.87
N PRO A 236 9.21 -14.46 -11.59
CA PRO A 236 9.25 -14.24 -13.03
C PRO A 236 8.22 -15.08 -13.82
N ALA A 237 7.78 -16.21 -13.25
CA ALA A 237 6.80 -17.11 -13.84
C ALA A 237 5.41 -16.47 -14.08
N HIS A 238 4.91 -15.57 -13.23
CA HIS A 238 3.61 -14.90 -13.48
C HIS A 238 3.71 -13.91 -14.66
N MET A 239 4.78 -13.10 -14.70
CA MET A 239 5.04 -12.19 -15.82
C MET A 239 5.27 -12.98 -17.13
N MET A 240 6.00 -14.09 -17.07
CA MET A 240 6.18 -15.00 -18.21
C MET A 240 4.85 -15.64 -18.66
N ALA A 241 3.99 -16.08 -17.73
CA ALA A 241 2.71 -16.69 -18.05
C ALA A 241 1.78 -15.71 -18.80
N LEU A 242 1.74 -14.45 -18.39
CA LEU A 242 1.01 -13.41 -19.12
C LEU A 242 1.48 -13.28 -20.58
N PHE A 243 2.79 -13.18 -20.80
CA PHE A 243 3.32 -13.06 -22.16
C PHE A 243 3.20 -14.35 -22.99
N ASN A 244 3.04 -15.51 -22.36
CA ASN A 244 2.70 -16.76 -23.03
C ASN A 244 1.25 -16.78 -23.57
N LEU A 245 0.33 -15.96 -23.05
CA LEU A 245 -0.99 -15.74 -23.65
C LEU A 245 -0.90 -14.94 -24.95
N VAL A 246 0.03 -13.98 -25.00
CA VAL A 246 0.21 -13.00 -26.09
C VAL A 246 1.61 -13.05 -26.75
N PRO A 247 2.04 -14.22 -27.27
CA PRO A 247 3.37 -14.36 -27.85
C PRO A 247 3.47 -13.64 -29.20
N VAL A 248 4.47 -12.75 -29.34
CA VAL A 248 4.71 -11.97 -30.57
C VAL A 248 4.93 -12.87 -31.81
N SER A 249 5.43 -14.09 -31.60
CA SER A 249 5.61 -15.10 -32.65
C SER A 249 4.30 -15.62 -33.28
N GLU A 250 3.16 -15.45 -32.61
CA GLU A 250 1.83 -15.82 -33.13
C GLU A 250 1.01 -14.61 -33.62
N ALA A 251 1.59 -13.41 -33.60
CA ALA A 251 0.92 -12.20 -34.06
C ALA A 251 0.48 -12.33 -35.53
N THR A 252 -0.81 -12.12 -35.76
CA THR A 252 -1.41 -12.05 -37.11
C THR A 252 -1.26 -10.66 -37.71
N HIS A 253 -1.27 -9.63 -36.85
CA HIS A 253 -1.17 -8.23 -37.19
C HIS A 253 -0.12 -7.59 -36.28
N VAL A 254 0.86 -6.92 -36.88
CA VAL A 254 1.91 -6.19 -36.17
C VAL A 254 1.94 -4.77 -36.71
N ALA A 255 1.86 -3.77 -35.83
CA ALA A 255 1.99 -2.38 -36.23
C ALA A 255 3.44 -2.06 -36.64
N VAL A 256 3.62 -1.28 -37.70
CA VAL A 256 4.92 -0.96 -38.32
C VAL A 256 5.10 0.52 -38.66
N ASN A 257 4.04 1.32 -38.51
CA ASN A 257 4.06 2.78 -38.63
C ASN A 257 3.13 3.35 -37.56
N ASN A 258 3.43 4.55 -37.05
CA ASN A 258 2.55 5.24 -36.12
C ASN A 258 1.31 5.78 -36.87
N GLY A 259 0.15 5.77 -36.22
CA GLY A 259 -1.10 6.31 -36.74
C GLY A 259 -2.33 5.43 -36.46
N SER A 260 -3.46 5.79 -37.07
CA SER A 260 -4.76 5.14 -36.91
C SER A 260 -4.73 3.61 -37.03
N TRP A 261 -5.35 2.93 -36.07
CA TRP A 261 -5.68 1.50 -36.10
C TRP A 261 -6.46 1.11 -37.39
N PHE A 262 -7.26 2.04 -37.90
CA PHE A 262 -8.13 1.83 -39.06
C PHE A 262 -7.46 2.16 -40.41
N ASP A 263 -6.19 2.58 -40.44
CA ASP A 263 -5.41 2.70 -41.68
C ASP A 263 -4.67 1.36 -41.97
N PRO A 264 -4.92 0.71 -43.12
CA PRO A 264 -4.14 -0.46 -43.55
C PRO A 264 -2.62 -0.24 -43.63
N ASN A 265 -2.13 1.01 -43.72
CA ASN A 265 -0.71 1.33 -43.73
C ASN A 265 -0.03 1.21 -42.35
N THR A 266 -0.80 1.21 -41.26
CA THR A 266 -0.32 0.98 -39.89
C THR A 266 0.22 -0.46 -39.73
N TRP A 267 -0.34 -1.41 -40.47
CA TRP A 267 -0.14 -2.86 -40.26
C TRP A 267 0.80 -3.51 -41.28
N ALA A 268 1.67 -4.41 -40.80
CA ALA A 268 2.60 -5.17 -41.64
C ALA A 268 1.93 -6.01 -42.74
N SER A 269 0.68 -6.46 -42.50
CA SER A 269 -0.15 -7.20 -43.45
C SER A 269 -0.67 -6.35 -44.60
N GLY A 270 -0.77 -5.02 -44.42
CA GLY A 270 -1.54 -4.14 -45.30
C GLY A 270 -3.06 -4.31 -45.15
N GLU A 271 -3.53 -4.90 -44.03
CA GLU A 271 -4.93 -5.17 -43.71
C GLU A 271 -5.18 -4.76 -42.24
N VAL A 272 -6.35 -4.17 -41.95
CA VAL A 272 -6.77 -3.80 -40.58
C VAL A 272 -7.19 -5.07 -39.80
N PRO A 273 -6.85 -5.21 -38.50
CA PRO A 273 -7.29 -6.34 -37.68
C PRO A 273 -8.80 -6.62 -37.77
N GLY A 274 -9.15 -7.90 -37.90
CA GLY A 274 -10.54 -8.39 -37.95
C GLY A 274 -10.75 -9.59 -37.02
N ASP A 275 -11.85 -10.31 -37.20
CA ASP A 275 -12.24 -11.44 -36.34
C ASP A 275 -11.10 -12.44 -36.10
N GLY A 276 -10.87 -12.77 -34.82
CA GLY A 276 -9.83 -13.70 -34.37
C GLY A 276 -8.39 -13.17 -34.50
N ALA A 277 -8.19 -11.88 -34.77
CA ALA A 277 -6.84 -11.32 -34.88
C ALA A 277 -6.09 -11.38 -33.54
N LYS A 278 -4.83 -11.81 -33.62
CA LYS A 278 -3.79 -11.59 -32.60
C LYS A 278 -2.98 -10.37 -33.02
N VAL A 279 -3.02 -9.30 -32.25
CA VAL A 279 -2.47 -7.98 -32.57
C VAL A 279 -1.29 -7.64 -31.65
N VAL A 280 -0.21 -7.08 -32.22
CA VAL A 280 0.94 -6.54 -31.47
C VAL A 280 1.23 -5.11 -31.92
N ILE A 281 1.33 -4.20 -30.97
CA ILE A 281 1.87 -2.84 -31.13
C ILE A 281 3.26 -2.84 -30.47
N PRO A 282 4.37 -2.88 -31.25
CA PRO A 282 5.71 -3.00 -30.69
C PRO A 282 6.25 -1.67 -30.14
N GLU A 283 7.30 -1.75 -29.31
CA GLU A 283 8.01 -0.60 -28.76
C GLU A 283 8.36 0.46 -29.83
N GLY A 284 8.15 1.73 -29.48
CA GLY A 284 8.40 2.88 -30.36
C GLY A 284 7.35 3.10 -31.47
N VAL A 285 6.25 2.34 -31.47
CA VAL A 285 5.09 2.57 -32.35
C VAL A 285 3.88 3.01 -31.52
N THR A 286 3.31 4.16 -31.90
CA THR A 286 2.06 4.72 -31.34
C THR A 286 0.90 4.43 -32.29
N VAL A 287 -0.17 3.79 -31.82
CA VAL A 287 -1.37 3.53 -32.63
C VAL A 287 -2.58 4.28 -32.07
N ASP A 288 -3.26 5.06 -32.92
CA ASP A 288 -4.47 5.79 -32.54
C ASP A 288 -5.71 4.88 -32.74
N TYR A 289 -6.44 4.54 -31.68
CA TYR A 289 -7.73 3.87 -31.78
C TYR A 289 -8.84 4.90 -31.97
N ASP A 290 -9.10 5.28 -33.23
CA ASP A 290 -9.93 6.44 -33.59
C ASP A 290 -11.27 6.11 -34.30
N GLY A 291 -11.90 5.01 -33.90
CA GLY A 291 -13.23 4.59 -34.39
C GLY A 291 -13.79 3.34 -33.70
N GLU A 292 -14.89 2.80 -34.25
CA GLU A 292 -15.63 1.64 -33.72
C GLU A 292 -15.38 0.37 -34.55
N SER A 293 -15.13 -0.77 -33.88
CA SER A 293 -14.94 -2.07 -34.54
C SER A 293 -15.62 -3.22 -33.78
N PRO A 294 -16.78 -3.73 -34.25
CA PRO A 294 -17.48 -4.87 -33.67
C PRO A 294 -16.92 -6.21 -34.21
N VAL A 295 -15.59 -6.29 -34.34
CA VAL A 295 -14.88 -7.52 -34.74
C VAL A 295 -14.28 -8.13 -33.49
N SER A 296 -14.46 -9.43 -33.30
CA SER A 296 -14.02 -10.09 -32.08
C SER A 296 -12.52 -10.34 -32.13
N LEU A 297 -11.71 -9.49 -31.51
CA LEU A 297 -10.26 -9.65 -31.45
C LEU A 297 -9.89 -10.78 -30.47
N PHE A 298 -8.95 -11.64 -30.84
CA PHE A 298 -8.54 -12.73 -29.93
C PHE A 298 -7.51 -12.23 -28.92
N THR A 299 -6.46 -11.53 -29.37
CA THR A 299 -5.53 -10.87 -28.45
C THR A 299 -5.08 -9.51 -28.95
N VAL A 300 -4.87 -8.58 -28.00
CA VAL A 300 -4.17 -7.31 -28.22
C VAL A 300 -3.00 -7.22 -27.24
N ARG A 301 -1.80 -6.97 -27.76
CA ARG A 301 -0.59 -6.72 -26.96
C ARG A 301 -0.03 -5.36 -27.31
N VAL A 302 0.25 -4.56 -26.28
CA VAL A 302 0.86 -3.23 -26.39
C VAL A 302 2.20 -3.26 -25.69
N ASP A 303 3.28 -3.26 -26.48
CA ASP A 303 4.64 -2.96 -26.03
C ASP A 303 5.06 -1.52 -26.40
N GLY A 304 4.35 -0.88 -27.33
CA GLY A 304 4.46 0.55 -27.65
C GLY A 304 3.36 1.37 -26.98
N GLU A 305 2.68 2.23 -27.74
CA GLU A 305 1.62 3.10 -27.22
C GLU A 305 0.30 2.84 -27.96
N LEU A 306 -0.81 2.78 -27.22
CA LEU A 306 -2.17 2.69 -27.76
C LEU A 306 -3.05 3.80 -27.17
N ASP A 307 -3.39 4.76 -28.00
CA ASP A 307 -4.11 5.98 -27.60
C ASP A 307 -5.54 5.97 -28.18
N PHE A 308 -6.56 6.02 -27.33
CA PHE A 308 -7.95 6.12 -27.76
C PHE A 308 -8.37 7.57 -28.03
N ALA A 309 -9.15 7.79 -29.09
CA ALA A 309 -9.62 9.13 -29.43
C ALA A 309 -10.61 9.69 -28.39
N THR A 310 -10.37 10.91 -27.91
CA THR A 310 -11.23 11.60 -26.92
C THR A 310 -12.35 12.42 -27.56
N ASP A 311 -12.35 12.56 -28.89
CA ASP A 311 -13.21 13.48 -29.67
C ASP A 311 -14.36 12.81 -30.45
N ARG A 312 -14.47 11.48 -30.38
CA ARG A 312 -15.43 10.65 -31.12
C ARG A 312 -15.61 9.29 -30.45
N ASP A 313 -16.73 8.65 -30.74
CA ASP A 313 -17.04 7.32 -30.18
C ASP A 313 -16.02 6.26 -30.64
N THR A 314 -15.65 5.37 -29.71
CA THR A 314 -14.75 4.24 -29.94
C THR A 314 -15.29 2.97 -29.30
N PHE A 315 -15.13 1.84 -30.00
CA PHE A 315 -15.63 0.54 -29.54
C PHE A 315 -14.64 -0.55 -29.95
N MET A 316 -14.13 -1.30 -28.98
CA MET A 316 -13.26 -2.47 -29.18
C MET A 316 -13.89 -3.70 -28.52
N GLU A 317 -14.06 -4.78 -29.28
CA GLU A 317 -14.37 -6.11 -28.76
C GLU A 317 -13.12 -6.99 -28.78
N VAL A 318 -12.73 -7.53 -27.63
CA VAL A 318 -11.47 -8.29 -27.46
C VAL A 318 -11.61 -9.36 -26.39
N ASP A 319 -10.99 -10.53 -26.55
CA ASP A 319 -10.90 -11.51 -25.46
C ASP A 319 -9.85 -11.06 -24.43
N THR A 320 -8.57 -11.05 -24.82
CA THR A 320 -7.46 -10.76 -23.90
C THR A 320 -6.60 -9.58 -24.39
N PHE A 321 -6.53 -8.53 -23.57
CA PHE A 321 -5.80 -7.30 -23.84
C PHE A 321 -4.67 -7.15 -22.80
N VAL A 322 -3.43 -7.14 -23.27
CA VAL A 322 -2.21 -7.02 -22.44
C VAL A 322 -1.44 -5.74 -22.75
N VAL A 323 -1.04 -5.01 -21.72
CA VAL A 323 -0.06 -3.91 -21.81
C VAL A 323 1.22 -4.37 -21.10
N SER A 324 2.36 -4.35 -21.80
CA SER A 324 3.66 -4.77 -21.24
C SER A 324 4.25 -3.72 -20.29
N PRO A 325 5.31 -4.01 -19.51
CA PRO A 325 6.01 -3.01 -18.70
C PRO A 325 6.53 -1.79 -19.48
N SER A 326 6.87 -1.96 -20.77
CA SER A 326 7.29 -0.87 -21.66
C SER A 326 6.13 -0.21 -22.41
N GLY A 327 4.95 -0.82 -22.37
CA GLY A 327 3.76 -0.34 -23.06
C GLY A 327 3.03 0.78 -22.31
N LYS A 328 2.25 1.57 -23.07
CA LYS A 328 1.34 2.58 -22.53
C LYS A 328 -0.06 2.46 -23.14
N LEU A 329 -1.08 2.55 -22.29
CA LEU A 329 -2.48 2.70 -22.67
C LEU A 329 -3.01 4.07 -22.24
N THR A 330 -3.48 4.86 -23.20
CA THR A 330 -4.11 6.16 -22.95
C THR A 330 -5.57 6.14 -23.41
N ILE A 331 -6.50 6.40 -22.49
CA ILE A 331 -7.92 6.63 -22.76
C ILE A 331 -8.28 8.00 -22.17
N GLY A 332 -7.79 9.06 -22.82
CA GLY A 332 -7.79 10.41 -22.25
C GLY A 332 -6.73 10.63 -21.17
N THR A 333 -6.60 11.88 -20.74
CA THR A 333 -5.70 12.36 -19.67
C THR A 333 -6.43 13.40 -18.82
N VAL A 334 -5.87 13.83 -17.68
CA VAL A 334 -6.43 14.94 -16.85
C VAL A 334 -6.72 16.20 -17.70
N ASP A 335 -5.76 16.61 -18.54
CA ASP A 335 -5.89 17.79 -19.43
C ASP A 335 -6.82 17.58 -20.64
N ASN A 336 -7.05 16.33 -21.04
CA ASN A 336 -7.84 15.96 -22.22
C ASN A 336 -8.59 14.65 -21.96
N PRO A 337 -9.62 14.66 -21.09
CA PRO A 337 -10.44 13.49 -20.84
C PRO A 337 -11.31 13.15 -22.06
N VAL A 338 -11.85 11.93 -22.11
CA VAL A 338 -12.86 11.55 -23.11
C VAL A 338 -14.08 12.46 -22.93
N ALA A 339 -14.45 13.19 -23.99
CA ALA A 339 -15.47 14.23 -23.88
C ALA A 339 -16.83 13.67 -23.43
N ALA A 340 -17.57 14.39 -22.58
CA ALA A 340 -18.82 13.92 -21.95
C ALA A 340 -19.93 13.46 -22.93
N ASN A 341 -19.84 13.83 -24.21
CA ASN A 341 -20.77 13.41 -25.27
C ASN A 341 -20.21 12.32 -26.20
N VAL A 342 -19.12 11.66 -25.81
CA VAL A 342 -18.36 10.65 -26.56
C VAL A 342 -18.24 9.41 -25.70
N GLU A 343 -18.51 8.23 -26.27
CA GLU A 343 -18.36 6.94 -25.58
C GLU A 343 -17.08 6.20 -26.01
N THR A 344 -16.31 5.68 -25.06
CA THR A 344 -15.23 4.71 -25.28
C THR A 344 -15.58 3.39 -24.60
N VAL A 345 -15.75 2.33 -25.38
CA VAL A 345 -16.16 1.01 -24.88
C VAL A 345 -15.11 -0.05 -25.21
N ILE A 346 -14.65 -0.76 -24.18
CA ILE A 346 -13.86 -1.99 -24.31
C ILE A 346 -14.72 -3.14 -23.79
N GLN A 347 -15.15 -4.02 -24.70
CA GLN A 347 -16.01 -5.15 -24.39
C GLN A 347 -15.20 -6.47 -24.44
N PHE A 348 -15.25 -7.23 -23.35
CA PHE A 348 -14.60 -8.53 -23.27
C PHE A 348 -15.49 -9.61 -23.91
N ALA A 349 -15.03 -10.14 -25.04
CA ALA A 349 -15.78 -11.05 -25.91
C ALA A 349 -16.19 -12.37 -25.24
N ASP A 350 -17.40 -12.85 -25.48
CA ASP A 350 -17.81 -14.19 -25.05
C ASP A 350 -17.41 -15.26 -26.08
N ASN A 351 -16.18 -15.74 -25.96
CA ASN A 351 -15.71 -16.90 -26.74
C ASN A 351 -16.11 -18.25 -26.11
N GLY A 352 -17.00 -18.28 -25.12
CA GLY A 352 -17.35 -19.48 -24.35
C GLY A 352 -16.27 -19.90 -23.35
N PRO A 353 -16.21 -21.19 -22.96
CA PRO A 353 -15.24 -21.70 -21.98
C PRO A 353 -13.78 -21.45 -22.38
N ILE A 354 -12.95 -21.05 -21.41
CA ILE A 354 -11.52 -20.79 -21.60
C ILE A 354 -10.78 -22.09 -21.96
N ASP A 355 -9.90 -22.05 -22.96
CA ASP A 355 -9.03 -23.17 -23.32
C ASP A 355 -7.84 -23.26 -22.36
N VAL A 356 -7.95 -24.10 -21.34
CA VAL A 356 -6.89 -24.38 -20.36
C VAL A 356 -5.59 -24.94 -20.95
N SER A 357 -5.55 -25.32 -22.24
CA SER A 357 -4.31 -25.70 -22.92
C SER A 357 -3.56 -24.51 -23.51
N TRP A 358 -4.23 -23.38 -23.73
CA TRP A 358 -3.63 -22.08 -24.04
C TRP A 358 -3.40 -21.25 -22.78
N ASP A 359 -4.36 -21.26 -21.86
CA ASP A 359 -4.33 -20.51 -20.60
C ASP A 359 -4.46 -21.46 -19.40
N PRO A 360 -3.37 -22.15 -19.00
CA PRO A 360 -3.38 -23.07 -17.86
C PRO A 360 -3.54 -22.37 -16.50
N GLN A 361 -3.48 -21.03 -16.46
CA GLN A 361 -3.66 -20.24 -15.25
C GLN A 361 -5.02 -19.51 -15.17
N LEU A 362 -5.87 -19.59 -16.20
CA LEU A 362 -7.14 -18.86 -16.32
C LEU A 362 -6.96 -17.33 -16.16
N LEU A 363 -5.83 -16.79 -16.61
CA LEU A 363 -5.55 -15.35 -16.67
C LEU A 363 -6.44 -14.64 -17.71
N SER A 364 -6.58 -15.19 -18.92
CA SER A 364 -7.61 -14.79 -19.90
C SER A 364 -9.03 -15.03 -19.35
N ARG A 365 -10.04 -14.23 -19.67
CA ARG A 365 -10.09 -13.06 -20.57
C ARG A 365 -10.17 -11.74 -19.78
N GLY A 366 -9.80 -10.61 -20.37
CA GLY A 366 -9.76 -9.32 -19.67
C GLY A 366 -8.67 -8.34 -20.10
N LEU A 367 -8.54 -7.24 -19.35
CA LEU A 367 -7.44 -6.28 -19.46
C LEU A 367 -6.40 -6.56 -18.37
N LEU A 368 -5.15 -6.79 -18.76
CA LEU A 368 -4.04 -7.10 -17.87
C LEU A 368 -2.86 -6.16 -18.18
N THR A 369 -2.48 -5.27 -17.27
CA THR A 369 -1.46 -4.24 -17.56
C THR A 369 -0.25 -4.38 -16.65
N HIS A 370 0.95 -4.19 -17.18
CA HIS A 370 2.19 -3.96 -16.42
C HIS A 370 2.82 -2.59 -16.66
N GLY A 371 2.33 -1.85 -17.67
CA GLY A 371 2.90 -0.58 -18.11
C GLY A 371 2.13 0.63 -17.59
N ASP A 372 2.25 1.74 -18.32
CA ASP A 372 1.54 2.98 -18.02
C ASP A 372 0.05 2.85 -18.38
N VAL A 373 -0.81 3.31 -17.46
CA VAL A 373 -2.25 3.41 -17.71
C VAL A 373 -2.73 4.80 -17.32
N GLN A 374 -3.28 5.50 -18.30
CA GLN A 374 -4.04 6.74 -18.10
C GLN A 374 -5.43 6.53 -18.68
N ILE A 375 -6.46 6.55 -17.83
CA ILE A 375 -7.86 6.41 -18.22
C ILE A 375 -8.62 7.56 -17.58
N HIS A 376 -9.15 8.48 -18.37
CA HIS A 376 -9.87 9.65 -17.88
C HIS A 376 -11.16 9.83 -18.69
N GLY A 377 -12.26 9.36 -18.12
CA GLY A 377 -13.60 9.70 -18.58
C GLY A 377 -13.97 11.15 -18.27
N ALA A 378 -15.17 11.53 -18.66
CA ALA A 378 -15.74 12.81 -18.26
C ALA A 378 -16.08 12.79 -16.76
N GLU A 379 -15.57 13.80 -16.05
CA GLU A 379 -15.82 14.07 -14.64
C GLU A 379 -17.31 13.98 -14.28
N LYS A 380 -17.58 13.24 -13.19
CA LYS A 380 -18.93 13.00 -12.71
C LYS A 380 -18.91 12.54 -11.25
N GLU A 381 -19.48 13.36 -10.38
CA GLU A 381 -19.76 13.08 -8.97
C GLU A 381 -20.47 11.74 -8.81
N ALA A 382 -19.93 10.84 -7.99
CA ALA A 382 -20.41 9.46 -7.96
C ALA A 382 -21.68 9.28 -7.12
N PHE A 383 -21.91 10.06 -6.07
CA PHE A 383 -23.14 9.97 -5.27
C PHE A 383 -23.46 11.23 -4.48
N LEU A 384 -24.74 11.35 -4.09
CA LEU A 384 -25.25 12.45 -3.28
C LEU A 384 -26.27 11.99 -2.24
N LYS A 385 -26.30 12.69 -1.10
CA LYS A 385 -27.35 12.57 -0.08
C LYS A 385 -28.63 13.27 -0.53
N VAL A 386 -29.78 12.71 -0.18
CA VAL A 386 -31.10 13.30 -0.49
C VAL A 386 -31.51 14.34 0.56
N ALA A 387 -32.00 15.50 0.12
CA ALA A 387 -32.41 16.61 0.99
C ALA A 387 -33.73 16.37 1.74
N ALA A 388 -34.49 15.34 1.36
CA ALA A 388 -35.74 14.93 1.98
C ALA A 388 -35.99 13.44 1.70
N ASP A 389 -36.62 12.76 2.66
CA ASP A 389 -36.96 11.33 2.58
C ASP A 389 -37.81 11.02 1.33
N PRO A 390 -37.31 10.22 0.36
CA PRO A 390 -38.07 9.80 -0.81
C PRO A 390 -39.11 8.73 -0.45
N MET A 391 -40.34 8.85 -0.95
CA MET A 391 -41.45 7.98 -0.54
C MET A 391 -41.95 7.12 -1.70
N ALA A 392 -42.54 5.96 -1.37
CA ALA A 392 -43.09 5.03 -2.34
C ALA A 392 -44.15 5.72 -3.22
N GLY A 393 -43.97 5.63 -4.54
CA GLY A 393 -44.80 6.32 -5.51
C GLY A 393 -44.29 7.68 -5.98
N ASP A 394 -43.24 8.25 -5.37
CA ASP A 394 -42.57 9.45 -5.89
C ASP A 394 -41.87 9.16 -7.23
N THR A 395 -41.72 10.20 -8.06
CA THR A 395 -41.09 10.12 -9.40
C THR A 395 -39.95 11.12 -9.56
N SER A 396 -39.46 11.67 -8.44
CA SER A 396 -38.40 12.68 -8.40
C SER A 396 -37.71 12.74 -7.04
N LEU A 397 -36.38 12.85 -7.01
CA LEU A 397 -35.60 13.09 -5.80
C LEU A 397 -35.19 14.56 -5.72
N THR A 398 -35.08 15.09 -4.50
CA THR A 398 -34.41 16.37 -4.23
C THR A 398 -33.10 16.06 -3.54
N LEU A 399 -31.98 16.47 -4.13
CA LEU A 399 -30.62 16.24 -3.62
C LEU A 399 -30.17 17.44 -2.77
N GLU A 400 -29.18 17.26 -1.89
CA GLU A 400 -28.67 18.34 -1.04
C GLU A 400 -27.99 19.47 -1.85
N SER A 401 -27.20 19.10 -2.86
CA SER A 401 -26.59 19.97 -3.87
C SER A 401 -27.25 19.77 -5.25
N ALA A 402 -26.88 20.59 -6.24
CA ALA A 402 -27.17 20.24 -7.63
C ALA A 402 -26.06 19.29 -8.11
N PRO A 403 -26.40 18.15 -8.74
CA PRO A 403 -25.41 17.14 -9.09
C PRO A 403 -24.50 17.63 -10.21
N ASP A 404 -23.19 17.36 -10.13
CA ASP A 404 -22.26 17.71 -11.21
C ASP A 404 -21.97 16.52 -12.15
N GLY A 405 -21.77 16.82 -13.43
CA GLY A 405 -21.61 15.82 -14.51
C GLY A 405 -22.86 14.96 -14.84
N TRP A 406 -23.89 14.91 -14.00
CA TRP A 406 -25.06 14.05 -14.19
C TRP A 406 -25.92 14.48 -15.39
N GLN A 407 -26.44 13.51 -16.13
CA GLN A 407 -27.22 13.75 -17.36
C GLN A 407 -28.45 12.86 -17.50
N VAL A 408 -29.36 13.27 -18.40
CA VAL A 408 -30.54 12.47 -18.76
C VAL A 408 -30.10 11.20 -19.49
N GLY A 409 -30.51 10.04 -18.97
CA GLY A 409 -30.09 8.72 -19.43
C GLY A 409 -29.19 7.98 -18.44
N ASP A 410 -28.57 8.67 -17.48
CA ASP A 410 -27.73 8.03 -16.47
C ASP A 410 -28.52 7.03 -15.61
N LYS A 411 -27.90 5.88 -15.33
CA LYS A 411 -28.33 4.87 -14.37
C LYS A 411 -27.92 5.29 -12.97
N LEU A 412 -28.88 5.24 -12.04
CA LEU A 412 -28.69 5.52 -10.63
C LEU A 412 -29.09 4.30 -9.77
N VAL A 413 -28.57 4.24 -8.55
CA VAL A 413 -29.11 3.40 -7.46
C VAL A 413 -29.43 4.30 -6.28
N LEU A 414 -30.69 4.31 -5.85
CA LEU A 414 -31.13 4.90 -4.59
C LEU A 414 -31.03 3.84 -3.49
N THR A 415 -30.29 4.14 -2.43
CA THR A 415 -30.07 3.23 -1.29
C THR A 415 -31.36 2.91 -0.53
N GLY A 416 -31.57 1.64 -0.20
CA GLY A 416 -32.58 1.19 0.76
C GLY A 416 -32.18 1.57 2.18
N THR A 417 -33.12 2.07 2.98
CA THR A 417 -32.81 2.64 4.30
C THR A 417 -33.03 1.68 5.47
N HIS A 418 -33.86 0.64 5.32
CA HIS A 418 -34.17 -0.31 6.40
C HIS A 418 -33.36 -1.60 6.33
N LEU A 419 -33.01 -2.15 7.51
CA LEU A 419 -32.36 -3.45 7.59
C LEU A 419 -33.36 -4.58 7.30
N THR A 420 -33.30 -5.11 6.08
CA THR A 420 -34.08 -6.27 5.66
C THR A 420 -33.71 -7.54 6.45
N GLU A 421 -34.60 -8.54 6.45
CA GLU A 421 -34.33 -9.81 7.12
C GLU A 421 -33.16 -10.54 6.44
N ALA A 422 -32.01 -10.54 7.10
CA ALA A 422 -30.85 -11.30 6.68
C ALA A 422 -31.22 -12.78 6.52
N VAL A 423 -31.04 -13.31 5.32
CA VAL A 423 -31.18 -14.75 5.10
C VAL A 423 -30.04 -15.43 5.87
N TYR A 424 -30.34 -16.45 6.67
CA TYR A 424 -29.33 -17.29 7.34
C TYR A 424 -29.35 -18.72 6.78
N ALA A 425 -28.17 -19.23 6.44
CA ALA A 425 -27.90 -20.61 6.04
C ALA A 425 -26.46 -21.00 6.45
N GLU A 426 -26.04 -22.23 6.23
CA GLU A 426 -24.66 -22.64 6.52
C GLU A 426 -23.68 -21.93 5.56
N PRO A 427 -22.45 -21.55 5.99
CA PRO A 427 -21.47 -20.84 5.14
C PRO A 427 -20.99 -21.60 3.89
N THR A 428 -21.34 -22.88 3.78
CA THR A 428 -20.96 -23.80 2.70
C THR A 428 -21.95 -23.86 1.54
N GLU A 429 -23.08 -23.17 1.61
CA GLU A 429 -24.13 -23.17 0.57
C GLU A 429 -24.09 -21.83 -0.22
N PRO A 430 -24.01 -21.84 -1.57
CA PRO A 430 -24.04 -20.61 -2.39
C PRO A 430 -25.36 -19.84 -2.25
N ARG A 431 -25.34 -18.49 -2.26
CA ARG A 431 -26.51 -17.66 -1.85
C ARG A 431 -26.88 -16.46 -2.75
N HIS A 432 -27.19 -16.70 -4.01
CA HIS A 432 -27.71 -15.61 -4.86
C HIS A 432 -29.11 -15.16 -4.39
N GLY A 433 -29.23 -13.89 -3.96
CA GLY A 433 -30.51 -13.22 -3.68
C GLY A 433 -30.85 -12.98 -2.22
N GLN A 434 -30.08 -12.11 -1.53
CA GLN A 434 -30.65 -11.37 -0.40
C GLN A 434 -31.51 -10.20 -0.93
N GLN A 435 -32.54 -9.82 -0.17
CA GLN A 435 -33.37 -8.67 -0.49
C GLN A 435 -32.80 -7.42 0.16
N THR A 436 -32.74 -6.33 -0.60
CA THR A 436 -32.55 -4.97 -0.11
C THR A 436 -33.71 -4.12 -0.64
N GLU A 437 -33.82 -2.89 -0.15
CA GLU A 437 -34.78 -1.90 -0.64
C GLU A 437 -34.11 -0.90 -1.61
N ASP A 438 -32.96 -1.25 -2.16
CA ASP A 438 -32.25 -0.42 -3.14
C ASP A 438 -33.03 -0.37 -4.46
N GLU A 439 -33.11 0.82 -5.07
CA GLU A 439 -33.83 1.04 -6.32
C GLU A 439 -32.93 1.54 -7.45
N GLU A 440 -32.83 0.72 -8.51
CA GLU A 440 -32.23 1.11 -9.78
C GLU A 440 -33.17 2.06 -10.56
N LEU A 441 -32.68 3.23 -10.96
CA LEU A 441 -33.46 4.31 -11.61
C LEU A 441 -32.75 4.84 -12.86
N ILE A 442 -33.47 5.36 -13.84
CA ILE A 442 -32.88 6.07 -15.00
C ILE A 442 -33.32 7.53 -15.00
N ILE A 443 -32.37 8.48 -15.06
CA ILE A 443 -32.69 9.92 -15.12
C ILE A 443 -33.46 10.24 -16.41
N THR A 444 -34.65 10.81 -16.28
CA THR A 444 -35.46 11.33 -17.40
C THR A 444 -35.41 12.86 -17.53
N LYS A 445 -35.04 13.58 -16.46
CA LYS A 445 -34.97 15.05 -16.42
C LYS A 445 -34.21 15.54 -15.18
N ILE A 446 -33.50 16.67 -15.31
CA ILE A 446 -32.84 17.38 -14.20
C ILE A 446 -33.34 18.84 -14.18
N GLU A 447 -33.65 19.38 -12.99
CA GLU A 447 -34.02 20.79 -12.75
C GLU A 447 -33.36 21.30 -11.45
N GLY A 448 -32.14 21.82 -11.56
CA GLY A 448 -31.36 22.20 -10.37
C GLY A 448 -30.99 20.97 -9.56
N ASN A 449 -31.24 20.99 -8.25
CA ASN A 449 -31.06 19.84 -7.36
C ASN A 449 -32.25 18.85 -7.36
N THR A 450 -33.17 18.93 -8.32
CA THR A 450 -34.27 17.96 -8.47
C THR A 450 -34.06 17.10 -9.71
N ILE A 451 -33.97 15.79 -9.53
CA ILE A 451 -33.93 14.80 -10.62
C ILE A 451 -35.28 14.09 -10.73
N TYR A 452 -35.64 13.68 -11.94
CA TYR A 452 -36.83 12.85 -12.22
C TYR A 452 -36.39 11.57 -12.91
N PHE A 453 -37.08 10.46 -12.63
CA PHE A 453 -36.71 9.13 -13.11
C PHE A 453 -37.87 8.44 -13.85
N ASP A 454 -37.62 7.24 -14.37
CA ASP A 454 -38.42 6.56 -15.40
C ASP A 454 -39.65 5.78 -14.88
N LYS A 455 -39.61 5.36 -13.61
CA LYS A 455 -40.67 4.67 -12.87
C LYS A 455 -41.02 5.42 -11.57
N PRO A 456 -42.16 5.17 -10.91
CA PRO A 456 -42.32 5.56 -9.51
C PRO A 456 -41.48 4.65 -8.59
N LEU A 457 -41.05 5.16 -7.43
CA LEU A 457 -40.44 4.35 -6.36
C LEU A 457 -41.40 3.25 -5.89
N GLU A 458 -40.85 2.09 -5.57
CA GLU A 458 -41.51 0.95 -4.93
C GLU A 458 -41.45 1.02 -3.41
N TYR A 459 -40.37 1.56 -2.83
CA TYR A 459 -40.11 1.59 -1.38
C TYR A 459 -40.18 3.00 -0.75
N ASP A 460 -40.37 3.05 0.57
CA ASP A 460 -40.23 4.26 1.37
C ASP A 460 -38.78 4.33 1.87
N HIS A 461 -38.01 5.35 1.46
CA HIS A 461 -36.59 5.53 1.79
C HIS A 461 -36.41 6.54 2.94
N GLU A 462 -37.19 6.35 4.01
CA GLU A 462 -37.13 7.18 5.20
C GLU A 462 -35.91 6.88 6.05
N GLY A 463 -35.19 7.94 6.44
CA GLY A 463 -34.19 7.83 7.49
C GLY A 463 -34.85 7.57 8.84
N ALA A 464 -34.27 6.68 9.64
CA ALA A 464 -34.77 6.34 10.99
C ALA A 464 -34.76 7.54 11.96
N ARG A 465 -34.08 8.64 11.61
CA ARG A 465 -34.12 9.95 12.26
C ARG A 465 -34.16 11.06 11.21
N ALA A 466 -34.68 12.25 11.56
CA ALA A 466 -34.96 13.31 10.60
C ALA A 466 -33.74 13.86 9.84
N ASP A 467 -32.55 13.71 10.43
CA ASP A 467 -31.23 14.10 9.95
C ASP A 467 -30.44 12.97 9.28
N LEU A 468 -30.90 11.72 9.40
CA LEU A 468 -30.38 10.56 8.65
C LEU A 468 -31.14 10.46 7.33
N LYS A 469 -30.47 10.15 6.22
CA LYS A 469 -31.06 10.25 4.87
C LYS A 469 -30.44 9.20 3.94
N ALA A 470 -31.22 8.77 2.96
CA ALA A 470 -30.73 7.94 1.86
C ALA A 470 -29.69 8.67 1.00
N TYR A 471 -28.84 7.89 0.35
CA TYR A 471 -27.95 8.33 -0.73
C TYR A 471 -28.44 7.80 -2.07
N VAL A 472 -28.11 8.52 -3.14
CA VAL A 472 -28.29 8.06 -4.53
C VAL A 472 -26.97 8.17 -5.28
N ALA A 473 -26.52 7.06 -5.86
CA ALA A 473 -25.26 6.93 -6.58
C ALA A 473 -25.48 6.78 -8.09
N ASN A 474 -24.54 7.27 -8.90
CA ASN A 474 -24.57 7.28 -10.37
C ASN A 474 -23.50 6.34 -10.93
N TYR A 475 -23.93 5.37 -11.72
CA TYR A 475 -23.09 4.29 -12.25
C TYR A 475 -22.82 4.39 -13.75
N THR A 476 -23.18 5.51 -14.39
CA THR A 476 -22.94 5.71 -15.82
C THR A 476 -21.69 6.53 -16.04
N ARG A 477 -20.71 5.96 -16.74
CA ARG A 477 -19.54 6.67 -17.23
C ARG A 477 -19.43 6.53 -18.76
N ASN A 478 -18.72 7.47 -19.38
CA ASN A 478 -18.55 7.47 -20.83
C ASN A 478 -17.32 6.66 -21.29
N VAL A 479 -16.44 6.25 -20.36
CA VAL A 479 -15.47 5.17 -20.58
C VAL A 479 -15.99 3.92 -19.88
N ARG A 480 -16.20 2.82 -20.60
CA ARG A 480 -16.75 1.57 -20.04
C ARG A 480 -15.98 0.33 -20.44
N PHE A 481 -15.66 -0.48 -19.44
CA PHE A 481 -15.22 -1.87 -19.55
C PHE A 481 -16.39 -2.79 -19.20
N GLY A 482 -16.63 -3.87 -19.96
CA GLY A 482 -17.70 -4.80 -19.62
C GLY A 482 -17.67 -6.13 -20.36
N THR A 483 -18.34 -7.15 -19.83
CA THR A 483 -18.44 -8.46 -20.47
C THR A 483 -19.50 -8.46 -21.59
N GLU A 484 -19.24 -9.15 -22.70
CA GLU A 484 -20.25 -9.43 -23.73
C GLU A 484 -21.37 -10.34 -23.19
N ASN A 485 -22.64 -10.02 -23.49
CA ASN A 485 -23.81 -10.81 -23.07
C ASN A 485 -23.87 -11.09 -21.55
N ALA A 486 -23.41 -10.15 -20.72
CA ALA A 486 -23.21 -10.27 -19.28
C ALA A 486 -24.35 -10.93 -18.45
N ASP A 487 -25.60 -10.73 -18.86
CA ASP A 487 -26.81 -11.31 -18.23
C ASP A 487 -26.96 -12.83 -18.46
N ASP A 488 -26.42 -13.35 -19.57
CA ASP A 488 -26.59 -14.74 -20.05
C ASP A 488 -25.32 -15.59 -19.88
N VAL A 489 -24.14 -14.98 -19.73
CA VAL A 489 -22.85 -15.70 -19.62
C VAL A 489 -22.61 -16.30 -18.21
N PRO A 490 -22.04 -17.52 -18.11
CA PRO A 490 -21.60 -18.06 -16.82
C PRO A 490 -20.52 -17.19 -16.17
N VAL A 491 -20.57 -17.05 -14.84
CA VAL A 491 -19.60 -16.25 -14.05
C VAL A 491 -18.15 -16.52 -14.44
N HIS A 492 -17.73 -17.79 -14.52
CA HIS A 492 -16.36 -18.19 -14.86
C HIS A 492 -15.90 -17.80 -16.29
N GLN A 493 -16.77 -17.25 -17.13
CA GLN A 493 -16.47 -16.80 -18.50
C GLN A 493 -16.43 -15.26 -18.64
N ARG A 494 -16.69 -14.53 -17.56
CA ARG A 494 -16.67 -13.06 -17.55
C ARG A 494 -15.27 -12.49 -17.72
N GLY A 495 -15.20 -11.28 -18.28
CA GLY A 495 -13.99 -10.46 -18.31
C GLY A 495 -13.61 -9.98 -16.90
N HIS A 496 -12.37 -9.55 -16.73
CA HIS A 496 -11.86 -8.99 -15.48
C HIS A 496 -10.80 -7.92 -15.82
N THR A 497 -10.39 -7.11 -14.85
CA THR A 497 -9.23 -6.22 -15.02
C THR A 497 -8.20 -6.43 -13.93
N MET A 498 -6.92 -6.29 -14.29
CA MET A 498 -5.80 -6.42 -13.36
C MET A 498 -4.67 -5.46 -13.76
N PHE A 499 -4.40 -4.48 -12.90
CA PHE A 499 -3.34 -3.49 -13.03
C PHE A 499 -2.16 -3.94 -12.17
N MET A 500 -1.13 -4.51 -12.80
CA MET A 500 -0.04 -5.22 -12.12
C MET A 500 1.25 -4.41 -12.09
N GLN A 501 2.00 -4.45 -10.98
CA GLN A 501 3.44 -4.13 -10.95
C GLN A 501 3.84 -2.77 -11.55
N SER A 502 2.94 -1.78 -11.48
CA SER A 502 3.13 -0.42 -11.96
C SER A 502 2.46 0.53 -10.97
N ASP A 503 3.25 1.48 -10.49
CA ASP A 503 2.85 2.66 -9.72
C ASP A 503 2.18 3.74 -10.63
N ARG A 504 2.42 3.67 -11.94
CA ARG A 504 1.94 4.61 -12.96
C ARG A 504 0.53 4.27 -13.47
N ILE A 505 -0.42 4.20 -12.54
CA ILE A 505 -1.84 3.90 -12.80
C ILE A 505 -2.70 5.10 -12.38
N ASP A 506 -3.33 5.76 -13.34
CA ASP A 506 -4.36 6.79 -13.10
C ASP A 506 -5.65 6.40 -13.86
N VAL A 507 -6.70 6.08 -13.10
CA VAL A 507 -8.00 5.63 -13.61
C VAL A 507 -9.10 6.48 -12.98
N ARG A 508 -9.64 7.41 -13.78
CA ARG A 508 -10.70 8.33 -13.39
C ARG A 508 -11.95 8.19 -14.25
N TYR A 509 -13.10 8.21 -13.60
CA TYR A 509 -14.42 8.30 -14.23
C TYR A 509 -14.69 7.18 -15.27
N ALA A 510 -14.30 5.93 -14.95
CA ALA A 510 -14.58 4.74 -15.76
C ALA A 510 -15.61 3.79 -15.11
N GLU A 511 -16.42 3.13 -15.95
CA GLU A 511 -17.43 2.14 -15.56
C GLU A 511 -16.89 0.72 -15.79
N PHE A 512 -16.98 -0.13 -14.76
CA PHE A 512 -16.61 -1.54 -14.75
C PHE A 512 -17.89 -2.37 -14.59
N HIS A 513 -18.46 -2.81 -15.71
CA HIS A 513 -19.82 -3.38 -15.76
C HIS A 513 -19.82 -4.89 -15.98
N GLU A 514 -20.35 -5.63 -15.00
CA GLU A 514 -20.47 -7.09 -14.99
C GLU A 514 -19.13 -7.78 -15.25
N LEU A 515 -18.12 -7.33 -14.50
CA LEU A 515 -16.72 -7.78 -14.55
C LEU A 515 -16.33 -8.55 -13.29
N GLY A 516 -15.28 -9.33 -13.40
CA GLY A 516 -14.84 -10.28 -12.39
C GLY A 516 -15.46 -11.65 -12.62
N ARG A 517 -14.70 -12.69 -12.27
CA ARG A 517 -15.10 -14.11 -12.36
C ARG A 517 -14.63 -14.98 -11.20
N THR A 518 -13.85 -14.46 -10.24
CA THR A 518 -13.68 -15.10 -8.94
C THR A 518 -15.03 -15.03 -8.21
N ASP A 519 -15.67 -16.17 -8.00
CA ASP A 519 -16.99 -16.25 -7.35
C ASP A 519 -16.82 -16.41 -5.82
N LYS A 520 -17.19 -15.39 -5.05
CA LYS A 520 -17.11 -15.42 -3.58
C LYS A 520 -18.30 -16.10 -2.92
N SER A 521 -19.33 -16.49 -3.68
CA SER A 521 -20.42 -17.35 -3.19
C SER A 521 -19.92 -18.77 -2.97
N GLU A 522 -19.05 -19.24 -3.85
CA GLU A 522 -18.31 -20.48 -3.70
C GLU A 522 -16.95 -20.23 -3.03
N ARG A 523 -16.15 -21.28 -2.89
CA ARG A 523 -14.78 -21.23 -2.36
C ARG A 523 -13.82 -20.94 -3.51
N ALA A 524 -12.97 -19.93 -3.36
CA ALA A 524 -11.92 -19.62 -4.32
C ALA A 524 -10.58 -20.25 -3.92
N PHE A 525 -9.74 -20.51 -4.92
CA PHE A 525 -8.46 -21.20 -4.78
C PHE A 525 -7.33 -20.44 -5.47
N ASP A 526 -6.13 -20.53 -4.89
CA ASP A 526 -4.90 -20.18 -5.59
C ASP A 526 -4.62 -21.25 -6.63
N VAL A 527 -4.23 -20.84 -7.85
CA VAL A 527 -4.08 -21.78 -8.99
C VAL A 527 -3.07 -22.89 -8.69
N GLU A 528 -2.02 -22.58 -7.94
CA GLU A 528 -0.96 -23.50 -7.49
C GLU A 528 -1.45 -24.58 -6.52
N SER A 529 -2.62 -24.38 -5.89
CA SER A 529 -3.22 -25.34 -4.96
C SER A 529 -4.07 -26.44 -5.62
N LEU A 530 -4.26 -26.37 -6.94
CA LEU A 530 -5.13 -27.28 -7.71
C LEU A 530 -4.32 -28.35 -8.47
N ASP A 531 -4.64 -29.63 -8.22
CA ASP A 531 -4.08 -30.76 -8.97
C ASP A 531 -4.36 -30.70 -10.49
N ASN A 532 -5.51 -30.11 -10.88
CA ASN A 532 -5.94 -29.94 -12.26
C ASN A 532 -6.76 -28.64 -12.38
N VAL A 533 -6.44 -27.81 -13.36
CA VAL A 533 -7.21 -26.59 -13.69
C VAL A 533 -8.17 -26.91 -14.84
N GLU A 534 -9.46 -26.78 -14.58
CA GLU A 534 -10.57 -26.88 -15.55
C GLU A 534 -11.13 -25.48 -15.85
N SER A 535 -11.82 -25.30 -16.99
CA SER A 535 -12.29 -23.98 -17.46
C SER A 535 -13.31 -23.26 -16.55
N ASP A 536 -13.87 -23.97 -15.58
CA ASP A 536 -14.82 -23.49 -14.56
C ASP A 536 -14.21 -23.47 -13.15
N SER A 537 -12.89 -23.59 -13.01
CA SER A 537 -12.20 -23.50 -11.72
C SER A 537 -12.32 -22.09 -11.13
N ASN A 538 -12.76 -22.00 -9.87
CA ASN A 538 -12.89 -20.73 -9.17
C ASN A 538 -11.53 -20.24 -8.63
N ILE A 539 -10.75 -19.59 -9.49
CA ILE A 539 -9.42 -19.03 -9.15
C ILE A 539 -9.59 -17.65 -8.51
N LYS A 540 -8.78 -17.33 -7.50
CA LYS A 540 -8.67 -15.98 -6.90
C LYS A 540 -8.17 -14.93 -7.92
N THR A 541 -8.12 -13.67 -7.49
CA THR A 541 -7.57 -12.50 -8.20
C THR A 541 -8.26 -12.04 -9.49
N ARG A 542 -9.33 -12.72 -9.96
CA ARG A 542 -10.10 -12.32 -11.17
C ARG A 542 -11.27 -11.42 -10.81
N TYR A 543 -10.99 -10.18 -10.42
CA TYR A 543 -11.97 -9.22 -9.89
C TYR A 543 -12.34 -8.12 -10.89
N SER A 544 -13.34 -7.29 -10.57
CA SER A 544 -13.83 -6.25 -11.50
C SER A 544 -12.78 -5.18 -11.75
N MET A 545 -12.22 -4.63 -10.67
CA MET A 545 -11.10 -3.68 -10.65
C MET A 545 -10.07 -4.17 -9.62
N HIS A 546 -8.83 -4.43 -10.05
CA HIS A 546 -7.79 -5.01 -9.19
C HIS A 546 -6.44 -4.32 -9.41
N LEU A 547 -6.01 -3.50 -8.45
CA LEU A 547 -4.61 -3.07 -8.31
C LEU A 547 -3.84 -4.22 -7.66
N HIS A 548 -2.92 -4.81 -8.42
CA HIS A 548 -2.19 -6.01 -8.03
C HIS A 548 -0.69 -5.74 -7.94
N ARG A 549 -0.20 -5.48 -6.73
CA ARG A 549 1.23 -5.33 -6.45
C ARG A 549 1.86 -4.15 -7.19
N ALA A 550 1.17 -3.00 -7.21
CA ALA A 550 1.73 -1.75 -7.72
C ALA A 550 2.93 -1.25 -6.89
N GLY A 551 3.07 -1.78 -5.66
CA GLY A 551 4.16 -1.47 -4.75
C GLY A 551 3.72 -0.55 -3.61
N VAL A 552 4.31 -0.76 -2.43
CA VAL A 552 4.06 0.05 -1.22
C VAL A 552 5.24 0.97 -0.86
N ASP A 553 6.40 0.78 -1.51
CA ASP A 553 7.64 1.48 -1.17
C ASP A 553 7.71 2.91 -1.75
N ASP A 554 7.05 3.17 -2.89
CA ASP A 554 6.84 4.53 -3.39
C ASP A 554 5.59 5.14 -2.72
N VAL A 555 5.83 5.70 -1.53
CA VAL A 555 4.80 6.38 -0.75
C VAL A 555 4.32 7.69 -1.39
N ASP A 556 5.13 8.30 -2.27
CA ASP A 556 4.93 9.65 -2.80
C ASP A 556 4.17 9.65 -4.15
N ASN A 557 4.11 8.49 -4.84
CA ASN A 557 3.38 8.29 -6.10
C ASN A 557 2.29 7.20 -5.96
N PRO A 558 1.17 7.46 -5.27
CA PRO A 558 0.05 6.51 -5.17
C PRO A 558 -0.64 6.30 -6.53
N ALA A 559 -1.14 5.08 -6.76
CA ALA A 559 -2.08 4.81 -7.84
C ALA A 559 -3.40 5.57 -7.62
N MET A 560 -3.93 6.21 -8.66
CA MET A 560 -5.13 7.05 -8.56
C MET A 560 -6.36 6.30 -9.10
N VAL A 561 -7.40 6.19 -8.28
CA VAL A 561 -8.66 5.50 -8.61
C VAL A 561 -9.81 6.42 -8.21
N ILE A 562 -10.31 7.22 -9.14
CA ILE A 562 -11.16 8.39 -8.84
C ILE A 562 -12.49 8.34 -9.58
N GLY A 563 -13.61 8.60 -8.89
CA GLY A 563 -14.88 8.83 -9.58
C GLY A 563 -15.43 7.62 -10.35
N ASN A 564 -14.89 6.41 -10.16
CA ASN A 564 -15.23 5.24 -10.97
C ASN A 564 -16.51 4.56 -10.49
N SER A 565 -17.04 3.63 -11.30
CA SER A 565 -18.20 2.84 -10.89
C SER A 565 -18.07 1.35 -11.22
N VAL A 566 -18.17 0.48 -10.22
CA VAL A 566 -18.33 -0.98 -10.37
C VAL A 566 -19.81 -1.33 -10.27
N TRP A 567 -20.33 -2.04 -11.27
CA TRP A 567 -21.69 -2.56 -11.29
C TRP A 567 -21.66 -4.07 -11.55
N GLY A 568 -22.10 -4.87 -10.59
CA GLY A 568 -22.19 -6.33 -10.72
C GLY A 568 -20.82 -7.01 -10.65
N SER A 569 -20.47 -7.55 -9.48
CA SER A 569 -19.29 -8.41 -9.31
C SER A 569 -19.67 -9.72 -8.62
N PRO A 570 -19.26 -10.90 -9.15
CA PRO A 570 -19.44 -12.18 -8.48
C PRO A 570 -18.44 -12.40 -7.34
N GLY A 571 -17.46 -11.51 -7.19
CA GLY A 571 -16.45 -11.54 -6.14
C GLY A 571 -16.23 -10.14 -5.59
N TRP A 572 -15.00 -9.81 -5.21
CA TRP A 572 -14.69 -8.45 -4.77
C TRP A 572 -14.85 -7.44 -5.91
N GLY A 573 -15.23 -6.20 -5.56
CA GLY A 573 -15.44 -5.10 -6.51
C GLY A 573 -14.14 -4.39 -6.87
N TYR A 574 -13.72 -3.50 -5.98
CA TYR A 574 -12.41 -2.84 -5.99
C TYR A 574 -11.44 -3.60 -5.08
N VAL A 575 -10.29 -3.97 -5.63
CA VAL A 575 -9.26 -4.73 -4.92
C VAL A 575 -7.96 -3.97 -4.94
N HIS A 576 -7.48 -3.70 -3.74
CA HIS A 576 -6.22 -3.07 -3.41
C HIS A 576 -5.32 -4.17 -2.81
N HIS A 577 -4.28 -4.58 -3.53
CA HIS A 577 -3.40 -5.68 -3.13
C HIS A 577 -1.95 -5.18 -3.20
N ASP A 578 -1.23 -5.17 -2.07
CA ASP A 578 0.21 -4.85 -2.01
C ASP A 578 0.59 -3.56 -2.79
N SER A 579 -0.14 -2.48 -2.51
CA SER A 579 -0.07 -1.23 -3.27
C SER A 579 -0.24 0.00 -2.38
N ASN A 580 0.23 1.15 -2.87
CA ASN A 580 -0.13 2.48 -2.41
C ASN A 580 -1.20 3.07 -3.36
N ALA A 581 -2.37 3.46 -2.86
CA ALA A 581 -3.42 4.03 -3.71
C ALA A 581 -4.30 5.07 -3.01
N ILE A 582 -4.76 6.04 -3.80
CA ILE A 582 -5.86 6.95 -3.44
C ILE A 582 -7.11 6.47 -4.20
N MET A 583 -8.10 6.01 -3.45
CA MET A 583 -9.42 5.64 -3.96
C MET A 583 -10.45 6.65 -3.46
N THR A 584 -10.91 7.55 -4.34
CA THR A 584 -11.87 8.59 -3.96
C THR A 584 -13.06 8.69 -4.90
N ASP A 585 -14.23 9.04 -4.37
CA ASP A 585 -15.48 9.17 -5.12
C ASP A 585 -15.86 7.93 -5.96
N ASN A 586 -15.55 6.71 -5.51
CA ASN A 586 -15.92 5.50 -6.25
C ASN A 586 -17.25 4.92 -5.76
N ALA A 587 -18.05 4.38 -6.68
CA ALA A 587 -19.32 3.72 -6.39
C ALA A 587 -19.31 2.23 -6.76
N ALA A 588 -19.65 1.36 -5.81
CA ALA A 588 -19.83 -0.08 -6.04
C ALA A 588 -21.29 -0.49 -5.83
N TYR A 589 -21.84 -1.33 -6.72
CA TYR A 589 -23.19 -1.90 -6.60
C TYR A 589 -23.22 -3.38 -7.00
N ASP A 590 -24.06 -4.15 -6.29
CA ASP A 590 -24.33 -5.58 -6.50
C ASP A 590 -23.05 -6.43 -6.52
N VAL A 591 -22.27 -6.29 -5.45
CA VAL A 591 -21.02 -7.00 -5.26
C VAL A 591 -21.26 -8.22 -4.35
N TYR A 592 -20.83 -9.40 -4.78
CA TYR A 592 -20.85 -10.59 -3.93
C TYR A 592 -19.57 -10.70 -3.09
N GLY A 593 -19.69 -10.50 -1.79
CA GLY A 593 -18.58 -10.42 -0.85
C GLY A 593 -18.32 -8.98 -0.45
N ALA A 594 -17.07 -8.53 -0.58
CA ALA A 594 -16.64 -7.20 -0.16
C ALA A 594 -16.51 -6.23 -1.34
N ALA A 595 -17.14 -5.06 -1.25
CA ALA A 595 -17.16 -4.05 -2.32
C ALA A 595 -15.80 -3.38 -2.52
N PHE A 596 -15.11 -3.03 -1.42
CA PHE A 596 -13.74 -2.53 -1.41
C PHE A 596 -12.88 -3.42 -0.50
N VAL A 597 -11.69 -3.81 -0.96
CA VAL A 597 -10.82 -4.75 -0.24
C VAL A 597 -9.35 -4.32 -0.26
N ALA A 598 -8.73 -4.23 0.91
CA ALA A 598 -7.28 -4.29 1.09
C ALA A 598 -6.92 -5.75 1.45
N GLU A 599 -6.21 -6.46 0.55
CA GLU A 599 -6.13 -7.92 0.52
C GLU A 599 -5.04 -8.50 1.44
N THR A 600 -3.79 -8.05 1.34
CA THR A 600 -2.63 -8.62 2.06
C THR A 600 -2.41 -7.97 3.42
N GLY A 601 -2.72 -6.69 3.52
CA GLY A 601 -2.68 -5.90 4.76
C GLY A 601 -1.45 -5.02 4.94
N ASN A 602 -0.56 -4.99 3.95
CA ASN A 602 0.52 -4.01 3.84
C ASN A 602 0.14 -2.80 2.97
N GLU A 603 -1.08 -2.75 2.41
CA GLU A 603 -1.55 -1.63 1.61
C GLU A 603 -1.59 -0.32 2.40
N ILE A 604 -1.24 0.77 1.73
CA ILE A 604 -1.19 2.13 2.28
C ILE A 604 -1.95 3.11 1.38
N GLY A 605 -2.13 4.34 1.84
CA GLY A 605 -2.88 5.36 1.12
C GLY A 605 -4.30 5.54 1.69
N ARG A 606 -5.23 6.03 0.87
CA ARG A 606 -6.44 6.69 1.36
C ARG A 606 -7.69 6.31 0.57
N TRP A 607 -8.73 5.91 1.29
CA TRP A 607 -10.08 5.70 0.78
C TRP A 607 -10.98 6.79 1.33
N SER A 608 -11.30 7.81 0.51
CA SER A 608 -12.15 8.94 0.91
C SER A 608 -13.43 9.02 0.07
N HIS A 609 -14.58 9.34 0.67
CA HIS A 609 -15.83 9.57 -0.06
C HIS A 609 -16.20 8.44 -1.06
N ASN A 610 -16.12 7.16 -0.67
CA ASN A 610 -16.57 6.06 -1.53
C ASN A 610 -17.92 5.49 -1.04
N ILE A 611 -18.74 4.95 -1.95
CA ILE A 611 -20.02 4.31 -1.61
C ILE A 611 -20.07 2.84 -2.05
N ALA A 612 -20.46 1.98 -1.11
CA ALA A 612 -20.76 0.57 -1.35
C ALA A 612 -22.25 0.29 -1.11
N ILE A 613 -22.97 -0.11 -2.16
CA ILE A 613 -24.39 -0.46 -2.10
C ILE A 613 -24.56 -1.95 -2.39
N LYS A 614 -25.37 -2.67 -1.61
CA LYS A 614 -25.76 -4.07 -1.91
C LYS A 614 -24.56 -5.03 -1.99
N SER A 615 -23.65 -4.95 -1.03
CA SER A 615 -22.53 -5.91 -0.92
C SER A 615 -22.96 -7.17 -0.17
N ILE A 616 -23.39 -8.22 -0.87
CA ILE A 616 -24.05 -9.39 -0.29
C ILE A 616 -23.06 -10.53 -0.07
N GLY A 617 -23.09 -11.20 1.09
CA GLY A 617 -22.23 -12.35 1.37
C GLY A 617 -22.93 -13.70 1.51
N ASN A 618 -22.10 -14.73 1.70
CA ASN A 618 -22.49 -16.11 2.05
C ASN A 618 -23.12 -16.24 3.46
N GLY A 619 -23.33 -15.13 4.18
CA GLY A 619 -23.89 -15.02 5.52
C GLY A 619 -23.22 -15.88 6.61
N GLY A 620 -21.94 -16.22 6.43
CA GLY A 620 -21.04 -16.53 7.54
C GLY A 620 -20.59 -15.26 8.26
N GLY A 621 -19.95 -15.39 9.43
CA GLY A 621 -19.29 -14.25 10.09
C GLY A 621 -17.88 -14.01 9.54
N ALA A 622 -17.36 -12.79 9.66
CA ALA A 622 -16.04 -12.42 9.11
C ALA A 622 -14.90 -13.36 9.55
N LYS A 623 -14.94 -13.88 10.79
CA LYS A 623 -13.99 -14.86 11.35
C LYS A 623 -14.31 -16.33 11.06
N TRP A 624 -14.99 -16.66 9.96
CA TRP A 624 -15.28 -18.07 9.65
C TRP A 624 -13.98 -18.87 9.48
N HIS A 625 -13.83 -19.96 10.24
CA HIS A 625 -12.52 -20.59 10.40
C HIS A 625 -11.99 -21.22 9.11
N GLU A 626 -12.86 -21.63 8.19
CA GLU A 626 -12.46 -22.24 6.91
C GLU A 626 -12.03 -21.19 5.90
N ASP A 627 -12.55 -19.96 5.98
CA ASP A 627 -12.22 -18.84 5.10
C ASP A 627 -10.91 -18.17 5.56
N VAL A 628 -10.73 -18.00 6.88
CA VAL A 628 -9.45 -17.56 7.47
C VAL A 628 -8.35 -18.60 7.22
N ALA A 629 -8.65 -19.91 7.30
CA ALA A 629 -7.70 -20.98 6.97
C ALA A 629 -7.35 -21.08 5.48
N ALA A 630 -8.04 -20.34 4.61
CA ALA A 630 -7.89 -20.36 3.16
C ALA A 630 -7.17 -19.15 2.58
N PHE A 631 -7.07 -18.10 3.39
CA PHE A 631 -6.95 -16.74 2.88
C PHE A 631 -8.01 -16.43 1.79
N ASP A 632 -9.28 -16.79 2.04
CA ASP A 632 -10.41 -16.54 1.12
C ASP A 632 -11.45 -15.64 1.81
N LEU A 633 -11.02 -14.40 2.03
CA LEU A 633 -11.65 -13.45 2.92
C LEU A 633 -12.77 -12.64 2.24
N GLY A 634 -13.48 -11.80 3.00
CA GLY A 634 -14.57 -10.95 2.50
C GLY A 634 -15.85 -11.67 2.06
N ARG A 635 -15.89 -13.01 2.01
CA ARG A 635 -17.06 -13.82 1.56
C ARG A 635 -18.34 -13.60 2.37
N SER A 636 -18.21 -13.11 3.61
CA SER A 636 -19.33 -12.84 4.53
C SER A 636 -20.16 -11.60 4.16
N GLY A 637 -19.69 -10.76 3.24
CA GLY A 637 -20.36 -9.51 2.86
C GLY A 637 -19.81 -8.33 3.67
N ALA A 638 -19.21 -7.37 2.99
CA ALA A 638 -18.71 -6.13 3.59
C ALA A 638 -18.81 -4.95 2.62
N GLY A 639 -19.13 -3.73 3.10
CA GLY A 639 -18.88 -2.53 2.29
C GLY A 639 -17.37 -2.36 2.07
N PHE A 640 -16.62 -2.34 3.17
CA PHE A 640 -15.18 -2.12 3.18
C PHE A 640 -14.48 -3.19 4.02
N TRP A 641 -13.51 -3.88 3.44
CA TRP A 641 -12.69 -4.90 4.10
C TRP A 641 -11.22 -4.48 4.12
N PHE A 642 -10.61 -4.54 5.30
CA PHE A 642 -9.22 -4.25 5.53
C PHE A 642 -8.55 -5.45 6.20
N GLN A 643 -7.61 -6.09 5.52
CA GLN A 643 -6.70 -7.04 6.17
C GLN A 643 -5.72 -6.27 7.08
N GLY A 644 -5.19 -5.18 6.54
CA GLY A 644 -4.24 -4.25 7.14
C GLY A 644 -4.88 -3.13 7.93
N ARG A 645 -4.05 -2.17 8.35
CA ARG A 645 -4.44 -1.05 9.22
C ARG A 645 -3.93 0.31 8.73
N LEU A 646 -3.16 0.32 7.64
CA LEU A 646 -2.44 1.50 7.16
C LEU A 646 -3.22 2.32 6.12
N VAL A 647 -4.22 1.73 5.46
CA VAL A 647 -5.19 2.46 4.63
C VAL A 647 -6.08 3.34 5.51
N GLU A 648 -6.13 4.63 5.20
CA GLU A 648 -7.03 5.62 5.80
C GLU A 648 -8.46 5.46 5.24
N ALA A 649 -9.48 5.50 6.10
CA ALA A 649 -10.88 5.42 5.70
C ALA A 649 -11.66 6.67 6.15
N VAL A 650 -12.03 7.55 5.23
CA VAL A 650 -12.71 8.83 5.54
C VAL A 650 -13.99 9.03 4.74
N ASP A 651 -15.06 9.49 5.39
CA ASP A 651 -16.34 9.90 4.75
C ASP A 651 -16.96 8.84 3.80
N ASN A 652 -16.66 7.55 4.00
CA ASN A 652 -17.19 6.46 3.16
C ASN A 652 -18.56 5.98 3.65
N VAL A 653 -19.38 5.47 2.72
CA VAL A 653 -20.76 5.05 2.96
C VAL A 653 -20.95 3.57 2.61
N ALA A 654 -21.44 2.77 3.57
CA ALA A 654 -21.83 1.37 3.34
C ALA A 654 -23.35 1.21 3.55
N ALA A 655 -24.07 0.85 2.48
CA ALA A 655 -25.53 0.77 2.46
C ALA A 655 -26.03 -0.59 1.96
N GLY A 656 -27.13 -1.08 2.54
CA GLY A 656 -27.81 -2.28 2.06
C GLY A 656 -26.94 -3.54 2.12
N VAL A 657 -26.28 -3.80 3.26
CA VAL A 657 -25.44 -5.00 3.49
C VAL A 657 -26.12 -5.95 4.51
N PRO A 658 -27.28 -6.55 4.16
CA PRO A 658 -28.04 -7.37 5.10
C PRO A 658 -27.27 -8.64 5.45
N GLY A 659 -27.11 -8.91 6.75
CA GLY A 659 -26.37 -10.06 7.26
C GLY A 659 -24.84 -10.00 7.12
N GLY A 660 -24.30 -8.95 6.48
CA GLY A 660 -22.87 -8.66 6.41
C GLY A 660 -22.48 -7.47 7.31
N HIS A 661 -21.44 -6.75 6.89
CA HIS A 661 -20.77 -5.71 7.68
C HIS A 661 -20.65 -4.40 6.88
N GLY A 662 -20.67 -3.24 7.53
CA GLY A 662 -20.29 -1.98 6.88
C GLY A 662 -18.78 -1.95 6.63
N PHE A 663 -18.02 -2.02 7.73
CA PHE A 663 -16.55 -1.95 7.75
C PHE A 663 -15.97 -3.13 8.54
N VAL A 664 -14.90 -3.77 8.04
CA VAL A 664 -14.22 -4.88 8.72
C VAL A 664 -12.70 -4.69 8.71
N TYR A 665 -12.08 -4.66 9.90
CA TYR A 665 -10.63 -4.85 10.05
C TYR A 665 -10.36 -6.28 10.54
N MET A 666 -9.81 -7.13 9.69
CA MET A 666 -9.50 -8.53 9.97
C MET A 666 -8.01 -8.79 9.84
N SER A 667 -7.26 -8.70 10.93
CA SER A 667 -5.80 -8.95 10.88
C SER A 667 -5.42 -10.36 11.38
N ARG A 668 -6.33 -11.34 11.21
CA ARG A 668 -6.07 -12.75 11.49
C ARG A 668 -5.76 -13.50 10.19
N ASP A 669 -4.71 -14.29 10.24
CA ASP A 669 -4.33 -15.25 9.21
C ASP A 669 -4.03 -16.61 9.85
N ALA A 670 -4.16 -17.68 9.08
CA ALA A 670 -3.76 -19.04 9.45
C ALA A 670 -2.32 -19.36 9.06
N GLY A 671 -1.71 -18.60 8.15
CA GLY A 671 -0.33 -18.71 7.67
C GLY A 671 0.74 -18.07 8.56
N GLY A 672 0.38 -17.46 9.69
CA GLY A 672 1.32 -16.80 10.61
C GLY A 672 1.07 -15.29 10.71
N PRO A 673 2.04 -14.50 11.19
CA PRO A 673 1.99 -13.05 11.02
C PRO A 673 2.34 -12.70 9.57
N ILE A 674 1.40 -12.08 8.86
CA ILE A 674 1.76 -11.20 7.74
C ILE A 674 2.37 -9.96 8.38
N ASP A 675 3.53 -9.52 7.88
CA ASP A 675 4.24 -8.35 8.38
C ASP A 675 4.16 -7.19 7.38
N VAL A 676 4.20 -5.94 7.88
CA VAL A 676 4.41 -4.73 7.09
C VAL A 676 5.84 -4.25 7.25
N THR A 677 6.41 -3.65 6.20
CA THR A 677 7.65 -2.88 6.31
C THR A 677 7.39 -1.64 7.16
N ASN A 678 8.19 -1.42 8.20
CA ASN A 678 7.90 -0.32 9.14
C ASN A 678 8.02 1.06 8.50
N ASP A 679 8.83 1.22 7.44
CA ASP A 679 9.04 2.51 6.76
C ASP A 679 7.82 3.02 5.96
N THR A 680 6.85 2.15 5.69
CA THR A 680 5.54 2.49 5.09
C THR A 680 4.49 2.82 6.15
N ALA A 681 4.68 2.37 7.39
CA ALA A 681 3.79 2.67 8.50
C ALA A 681 4.04 4.09 9.06
N HIS A 682 2.96 4.79 9.39
CA HIS A 682 3.05 6.07 10.09
C HIS A 682 3.63 5.89 11.49
N MET A 683 4.49 6.84 11.91
CA MET A 683 5.19 6.81 13.20
C MET A 683 5.96 5.48 13.41
N SER A 684 6.70 5.05 12.39
CA SER A 684 7.44 3.79 12.31
C SER A 684 8.32 3.51 13.54
N GLU A 685 8.85 4.54 14.19
CA GLU A 685 9.70 4.41 15.37
C GLU A 685 8.92 3.87 16.59
N ALA A 686 7.58 4.09 16.63
CA ALA A 686 6.67 3.47 17.60
C ALA A 686 6.64 1.93 17.50
N LEU A 687 6.96 1.37 16.33
CA LEU A 687 7.02 -0.08 16.08
C LEU A 687 8.33 -0.71 16.62
N ARG A 688 9.16 0.12 17.30
CA ARG A 688 10.37 -0.23 18.06
C ARG A 688 11.58 -0.54 17.18
N TYR A 689 11.74 0.20 16.09
CA TYR A 689 12.91 0.14 15.20
C TYR A 689 13.20 -1.29 14.71
N THR A 690 12.16 -2.08 14.44
CA THR A 690 12.28 -3.29 13.62
C THR A 690 12.18 -2.91 12.15
N ASP A 691 12.65 -3.78 11.24
CA ASP A 691 12.48 -3.55 9.81
C ASP A 691 11.04 -3.88 9.38
N GLU A 692 10.47 -4.91 10.01
CA GLU A 692 9.12 -5.42 9.77
C GLU A 692 8.32 -5.55 11.09
N THR A 693 6.99 -5.52 11.02
CA THR A 693 6.11 -5.83 12.15
C THR A 693 4.76 -6.40 11.71
N PRO A 694 4.09 -7.27 12.50
CA PRO A 694 2.83 -7.87 12.08
C PRO A 694 1.74 -6.85 11.75
N ILE A 695 0.98 -7.07 10.67
CA ILE A 695 -0.09 -6.19 10.15
C ILE A 695 -1.13 -5.77 11.21
N HIS A 696 -1.24 -6.51 12.32
CA HIS A 696 -2.16 -6.24 13.41
C HIS A 696 -1.62 -5.28 14.48
N ILE A 697 -0.31 -4.99 14.50
CA ILE A 697 0.36 -4.22 15.55
C ILE A 697 0.16 -2.70 15.41
N PRO A 698 0.31 -2.07 14.22
CA PRO A 698 0.17 -0.61 14.09
C PRO A 698 -1.16 -0.05 14.62
N ALA A 699 -1.25 1.26 14.82
CA ALA A 699 -2.55 1.92 14.93
C ALA A 699 -3.35 1.79 13.62
N ILE A 700 -4.63 2.17 13.64
CA ILE A 700 -5.37 2.41 12.38
C ILE A 700 -5.01 3.83 11.96
N SER A 701 -4.54 4.04 10.73
CA SER A 701 -4.06 5.34 10.24
C SER A 701 -5.09 6.44 10.42
N SER A 702 -6.29 6.24 9.88
CA SER A 702 -7.45 7.13 10.05
C SER A 702 -8.75 6.36 9.86
N PHE A 703 -9.75 6.69 10.68
CA PHE A 703 -11.14 6.29 10.48
C PHE A 703 -12.04 7.43 10.98
N SER A 704 -12.60 8.24 10.07
CA SER A 704 -13.42 9.41 10.43
C SER A 704 -14.58 9.65 9.46
N GLY A 705 -15.75 10.07 9.96
CA GLY A 705 -16.90 10.51 9.14
C GLY A 705 -17.64 9.41 8.38
N ASN A 706 -17.24 8.15 8.53
CA ASN A 706 -17.83 7.02 7.82
C ASN A 706 -19.27 6.72 8.30
N GLU A 707 -20.15 6.34 7.37
CA GLU A 707 -21.57 6.02 7.63
C GLU A 707 -21.89 4.58 7.19
N ALA A 708 -22.62 3.83 8.01
CA ALA A 708 -23.09 2.48 7.69
C ALA A 708 -24.57 2.29 8.02
N PHE A 709 -25.40 1.89 7.05
CA PHE A 709 -26.84 1.71 7.30
C PHE A 709 -27.51 0.61 6.49
N ALA A 710 -28.62 0.09 7.01
CA ALA A 710 -29.22 -1.16 6.57
C ALA A 710 -28.19 -2.32 6.51
N VAL A 711 -27.30 -2.38 7.51
CA VAL A 711 -26.21 -3.37 7.60
C VAL A 711 -26.33 -4.28 8.83
N GLY A 712 -25.84 -5.51 8.74
CA GLY A 712 -25.86 -6.45 9.87
C GLY A 712 -25.02 -5.97 11.07
N VAL A 713 -23.77 -5.60 10.79
CA VAL A 713 -22.83 -4.99 11.74
C VAL A 713 -22.25 -3.71 11.14
N GLY A 714 -22.23 -2.58 11.86
CA GLY A 714 -21.66 -1.32 11.36
C GLY A 714 -20.15 -1.42 11.15
N LEU A 715 -19.40 -1.65 12.22
CA LEU A 715 -17.93 -1.83 12.22
C LEU A 715 -17.55 -3.09 13.01
N GLU A 716 -16.75 -3.99 12.42
CA GLU A 716 -16.11 -5.10 13.12
C GLU A 716 -14.57 -4.99 13.08
N VAL A 717 -13.90 -5.24 14.21
CA VAL A 717 -12.44 -5.31 14.33
C VAL A 717 -12.04 -6.60 15.02
N ILE A 718 -11.25 -7.43 14.33
CA ILE A 718 -10.79 -8.73 14.80
C ILE A 718 -9.28 -8.86 14.59
N LYS A 719 -8.57 -9.07 15.69
CA LYS A 719 -7.11 -9.26 15.73
C LYS A 719 -6.76 -10.63 16.31
N PRO A 720 -5.50 -11.10 16.18
CA PRO A 720 -5.08 -12.37 16.80
C PRO A 720 -4.99 -12.25 18.32
N ASN A 721 -4.53 -11.11 18.85
CA ASN A 721 -4.37 -10.82 20.27
C ASN A 721 -4.31 -9.30 20.53
N SER A 722 -4.44 -8.91 21.81
CA SER A 722 -4.56 -7.52 22.25
C SER A 722 -3.25 -6.74 22.44
N GLN A 723 -2.07 -7.34 22.27
CA GLN A 723 -0.79 -6.64 22.46
C GLN A 723 -0.46 -5.74 21.26
N GLN A 724 0.04 -4.53 21.53
CA GLN A 724 0.47 -3.53 20.54
C GLN A 724 1.95 -3.17 20.70
N TYR A 725 2.49 -3.31 21.91
CA TYR A 725 3.85 -2.92 22.29
C TYR A 725 4.19 -1.43 22.08
N HIS A 726 3.17 -0.58 21.91
CA HIS A 726 3.24 0.88 21.83
C HIS A 726 1.98 1.51 22.45
N ASP A 727 2.02 2.81 22.74
CA ASP A 727 0.91 3.55 23.36
C ASP A 727 0.02 4.30 22.34
N VAL A 728 0.42 4.31 21.05
CA VAL A 728 -0.37 4.91 19.96
C VAL A 728 -1.73 4.21 19.86
N ARG A 729 -2.81 4.99 19.76
CA ARG A 729 -4.19 4.50 19.80
C ARG A 729 -4.81 4.43 18.41
N SER A 730 -5.64 3.41 18.17
CA SER A 730 -6.62 3.48 17.07
C SER A 730 -7.76 4.41 17.48
N VAL A 731 -8.05 5.43 16.68
CA VAL A 731 -9.21 6.29 16.86
C VAL A 731 -10.26 5.92 15.81
N ILE A 732 -11.48 5.68 16.28
CA ILE A 732 -12.68 5.59 15.44
C ILE A 732 -13.47 6.85 15.74
N ASP A 733 -13.41 7.81 14.83
CA ASP A 733 -13.95 9.15 15.00
C ASP A 733 -15.24 9.31 14.16
N ASP A 734 -16.23 10.03 14.65
CA ASP A 734 -17.36 10.54 13.85
C ASP A 734 -18.06 9.44 13.02
N PHE A 735 -18.28 8.27 13.64
CA PHE A 735 -18.89 7.10 12.99
C PHE A 735 -20.40 7.05 13.25
N THR A 736 -21.18 6.99 12.16
CA THR A 736 -22.64 6.89 12.22
C THR A 736 -23.11 5.53 11.72
N GLY A 737 -23.84 4.79 12.56
CA GLY A 737 -24.38 3.46 12.24
C GLY A 737 -25.88 3.35 12.54
N TRP A 738 -26.74 3.32 11.54
CA TRP A 738 -28.21 3.34 11.74
C TRP A 738 -28.95 2.26 10.95
N GLU A 739 -30.10 1.80 11.47
CA GLU A 739 -30.74 0.57 10.98
C GLU A 739 -29.72 -0.59 10.96
N VAL A 740 -29.08 -0.82 12.11
CA VAL A 740 -28.06 -1.87 12.29
C VAL A 740 -28.41 -2.88 13.38
N GLY A 741 -27.96 -4.13 13.23
CA GLY A 741 -28.14 -5.18 14.24
C GLY A 741 -27.12 -5.08 15.38
N THR A 742 -25.86 -4.83 15.04
CA THR A 742 -24.80 -4.43 15.98
C THR A 742 -24.09 -3.18 15.44
N GLY A 743 -23.90 -2.15 16.26
CA GLY A 743 -23.22 -0.93 15.82
C GLY A 743 -21.73 -1.12 15.60
N ILE A 744 -20.99 -1.37 16.69
CA ILE A 744 -19.53 -1.60 16.67
C ILE A 744 -19.21 -2.89 17.42
N HIS A 745 -18.31 -3.72 16.88
CA HIS A 745 -17.83 -4.94 17.52
C HIS A 745 -16.30 -5.03 17.48
N LEU A 746 -15.65 -4.90 18.64
CA LEU A 746 -14.18 -5.01 18.76
C LEU A 746 -13.80 -6.30 19.49
N GLN A 747 -12.82 -7.05 18.99
CA GLN A 747 -12.36 -8.31 19.58
C GLN A 747 -10.82 -8.41 19.54
N TYR A 748 -10.23 -8.98 20.60
CA TYR A 748 -8.80 -9.25 20.70
C TYR A 748 -7.92 -8.03 20.47
N THR A 749 -8.26 -6.87 21.04
CA THR A 749 -7.60 -5.60 20.71
C THR A 749 -7.38 -4.71 21.93
N ALA A 750 -6.44 -3.77 21.83
CA ALA A 750 -6.23 -2.76 22.86
C ALA A 750 -5.94 -1.37 22.30
N HIS A 751 -6.03 -0.37 23.18
CA HIS A 751 -5.75 1.04 22.91
C HIS A 751 -6.66 1.65 21.83
N TYR A 752 -7.98 1.56 22.03
CA TYR A 752 -8.98 2.17 21.14
C TYR A 752 -9.66 3.35 21.80
N THR A 753 -9.92 4.39 21.02
CA THR A 753 -10.79 5.52 21.39
C THR A 753 -11.90 5.62 20.35
N LEU A 754 -13.12 5.33 20.77
CA LEU A 754 -14.35 5.55 20.00
C LEU A 754 -14.84 6.96 20.33
N LYS A 755 -14.85 7.88 19.38
CA LYS A 755 -15.10 9.31 19.59
C LYS A 755 -16.26 9.80 18.72
N ASP A 756 -17.14 10.59 19.32
CA ASP A 756 -18.31 11.22 18.67
C ASP A 756 -19.13 10.22 17.82
N ILE A 757 -19.53 9.11 18.45
CA ILE A 757 -20.23 7.96 17.83
C ILE A 757 -21.75 8.15 17.86
N ASP A 758 -22.46 7.80 16.78
CA ASP A 758 -23.94 7.78 16.77
C ASP A 758 -24.48 6.45 16.22
N LEU A 759 -25.24 5.73 17.04
CA LEU A 759 -25.70 4.38 16.73
C LEU A 759 -27.21 4.24 16.98
N LEU A 760 -27.93 3.73 15.99
CA LEU A 760 -29.37 3.52 16.02
C LEU A 760 -29.73 2.11 15.54
N ALA A 761 -30.30 1.31 16.43
CA ALA A 761 -30.80 -0.01 16.08
C ALA A 761 -31.98 0.10 15.10
N THR A 762 -32.18 -0.93 14.27
CA THR A 762 -33.40 -1.07 13.47
C THR A 762 -34.66 -1.20 14.34
N ASP A 763 -35.82 -0.84 13.77
CA ASP A 763 -37.12 -0.61 14.42
C ASP A 763 -37.71 -1.76 15.28
N GLY A 764 -37.09 -2.94 15.21
CA GLY A 764 -37.40 -4.10 16.06
C GLY A 764 -38.32 -5.13 15.42
N THR A 765 -38.62 -5.03 14.12
CA THR A 765 -39.37 -6.06 13.38
C THR A 765 -38.62 -7.39 13.20
N SER A 766 -37.29 -7.38 13.19
CA SER A 766 -36.39 -8.55 13.06
C SER A 766 -35.55 -8.86 14.32
N GLY A 767 -35.77 -8.13 15.43
CA GLY A 767 -34.87 -8.07 16.60
C GLY A 767 -34.84 -9.25 17.56
N GLY A 768 -33.79 -10.07 17.45
CA GLY A 768 -33.41 -11.04 18.49
C GLY A 768 -32.91 -10.36 19.77
N SER A 769 -32.98 -11.04 20.91
CA SER A 769 -32.55 -10.52 22.23
C SER A 769 -31.02 -10.41 22.42
N VAL A 770 -30.27 -10.20 21.34
CA VAL A 770 -28.80 -10.30 21.27
C VAL A 770 -28.13 -9.06 20.70
N TRP A 771 -28.89 -8.15 20.05
CA TRP A 771 -28.41 -6.90 19.46
C TRP A 771 -27.79 -5.94 20.48
N ARG A 772 -26.76 -5.21 20.04
CA ARG A 772 -25.83 -4.44 20.87
C ARG A 772 -25.42 -3.16 20.14
N GLY A 773 -25.42 -2.01 20.83
CA GLY A 773 -24.87 -0.80 20.24
C GLY A 773 -23.37 -0.95 20.03
N ILE A 774 -22.62 -1.09 21.12
CA ILE A 774 -21.18 -1.36 21.10
C ILE A 774 -20.90 -2.66 21.84
N GLU A 775 -20.20 -3.59 21.19
CA GLU A 775 -19.66 -4.80 21.81
C GLU A 775 -18.14 -4.71 21.91
N PHE A 776 -17.66 -4.73 23.15
CA PHE A 776 -16.29 -5.12 23.46
C PHE A 776 -16.31 -6.63 23.72
N GLY A 777 -15.90 -7.39 22.71
CA GLY A 777 -15.80 -8.85 22.72
C GLY A 777 -14.58 -9.34 23.52
N PRO A 778 -14.25 -10.64 23.43
CA PRO A 778 -13.16 -11.24 24.19
C PRO A 778 -11.82 -10.49 24.01
N GLU A 779 -11.02 -10.46 25.08
CA GLU A 779 -9.68 -9.87 25.10
C GLU A 779 -9.59 -8.41 24.62
N THR A 780 -10.55 -7.57 24.98
CA THR A 780 -10.53 -6.12 24.71
C THR A 780 -10.04 -5.33 25.93
N ILE A 781 -9.00 -4.49 25.82
CA ILE A 781 -8.35 -3.83 26.98
C ILE A 781 -8.02 -2.36 26.66
N ASN A 782 -8.10 -1.44 27.63
CA ASN A 782 -7.77 -0.01 27.44
C ASN A 782 -8.65 0.64 26.34
N MET A 783 -9.96 0.54 26.53
CA MET A 783 -10.99 1.03 25.62
C MET A 783 -11.60 2.33 26.15
N VAL A 784 -11.75 3.33 25.30
CA VAL A 784 -12.39 4.61 25.64
C VAL A 784 -13.57 4.84 24.71
N ILE A 785 -14.69 5.30 25.26
CA ILE A 785 -15.82 5.85 24.49
C ILE A 785 -15.98 7.31 24.93
N ASN A 786 -15.89 8.26 24.00
CA ASN A 786 -15.92 9.70 24.25
C ASN A 786 -16.95 10.41 23.35
N GLY A 787 -18.13 10.68 23.91
CA GLY A 787 -19.29 11.13 23.14
C GLY A 787 -19.86 9.96 22.35
N ALA A 788 -20.97 9.39 22.83
CA ALA A 788 -21.69 8.38 22.07
C ALA A 788 -23.20 8.49 22.30
N THR A 789 -23.99 8.50 21.23
CA THR A 789 -25.44 8.28 21.28
C THR A 789 -25.74 6.86 20.83
N ILE A 790 -26.48 6.10 21.63
CA ILE A 790 -26.80 4.69 21.36
C ILE A 790 -28.30 4.46 21.60
N GLU A 791 -29.08 4.32 20.54
CA GLU A 791 -30.55 4.30 20.60
C GLU A 791 -31.14 2.99 20.05
N GLY A 792 -32.20 2.48 20.70
CA GLY A 792 -33.00 1.33 20.24
C GLY A 792 -32.45 -0.07 20.61
N PHE A 793 -31.16 -0.22 20.88
CA PHE A 793 -30.56 -1.54 21.17
C PHE A 793 -31.03 -2.14 22.52
N PRO A 794 -31.28 -3.47 22.62
CA PRO A 794 -31.57 -4.14 23.90
C PRO A 794 -30.48 -3.94 24.96
N THR A 795 -29.21 -3.92 24.53
CA THR A 795 -28.03 -3.57 25.34
C THR A 795 -27.28 -2.43 24.66
N GLY A 796 -27.01 -1.33 25.36
CA GLY A 796 -26.25 -0.21 24.80
C GLY A 796 -24.79 -0.58 24.55
N VAL A 797 -24.06 -0.86 25.62
CA VAL A 797 -22.67 -1.35 25.57
C VAL A 797 -22.56 -2.71 26.25
N HIS A 798 -21.96 -3.69 25.57
CA HIS A 798 -21.74 -5.05 26.07
C HIS A 798 -20.25 -5.31 26.31
N LEU A 799 -19.89 -5.69 27.54
CA LEU A 799 -18.51 -5.87 27.99
C LEU A 799 -18.19 -7.35 28.23
N THR A 800 -17.48 -7.99 27.32
CA THR A 800 -17.07 -9.39 27.43
C THR A 800 -15.73 -9.48 28.18
N ARG A 801 -15.75 -10.11 29.36
CA ARG A 801 -14.60 -10.12 30.31
C ARG A 801 -14.13 -11.54 30.57
N ASP A 802 -13.62 -12.18 29.53
CA ASP A 802 -13.07 -13.53 29.58
C ASP A 802 -11.61 -13.51 30.09
N GLU A 803 -11.07 -14.68 30.46
CA GLU A 803 -9.65 -14.78 30.83
C GLU A 803 -8.79 -14.57 29.59
N ILE A 804 -7.95 -13.53 29.59
CA ILE A 804 -7.06 -13.22 28.46
C ILE A 804 -6.04 -14.35 28.32
N GLY A 805 -5.92 -14.95 27.14
CA GLY A 805 -5.05 -16.10 26.84
C GLY A 805 -3.54 -15.83 26.91
N LEU A 806 -3.13 -14.68 27.44
CA LEU A 806 -1.73 -14.26 27.57
C LEU A 806 -1.04 -14.97 28.75
N ASN A 807 0.23 -15.33 28.58
CA ASN A 807 1.07 -15.98 29.60
C ASN A 807 1.50 -15.05 30.76
N PHE A 808 0.77 -13.97 31.02
CA PHE A 808 1.15 -12.91 31.96
C PHE A 808 0.10 -12.73 33.06
N PRO A 809 0.49 -12.32 34.28
CA PRO A 809 -0.46 -12.02 35.35
C PRO A 809 -1.23 -10.73 35.04
N PHE A 810 -2.46 -10.88 34.56
CA PHE A 810 -3.43 -9.80 34.47
C PHE A 810 -4.02 -9.49 35.86
N ASP A 811 -4.12 -8.21 36.22
CA ASP A 811 -4.59 -7.76 37.54
C ASP A 811 -6.12 -7.60 37.62
N GLY A 812 -6.81 -7.77 36.50
CA GLY A 812 -8.26 -7.56 36.37
C GLY A 812 -8.66 -6.13 36.02
N ASN A 813 -7.70 -5.22 35.80
CA ASN A 813 -7.99 -3.87 35.32
C ASN A 813 -8.06 -3.84 33.78
N TRP A 814 -9.29 -3.81 33.28
CA TRP A 814 -9.57 -3.75 31.84
C TRP A 814 -9.43 -2.34 31.24
N GLY A 815 -9.29 -1.30 32.06
CA GLY A 815 -9.07 0.07 31.59
C GLY A 815 -10.18 0.64 30.71
N TYR A 816 -11.45 0.37 31.03
CA TYR A 816 -12.57 0.92 30.26
C TYR A 816 -13.00 2.29 30.81
N VAL A 817 -13.15 3.26 29.91
CA VAL A 817 -13.58 4.62 30.23
C VAL A 817 -14.76 5.04 29.35
N PHE A 818 -15.79 5.62 29.97
CA PHE A 818 -17.00 6.11 29.33
C PHE A 818 -17.15 7.60 29.63
N ILE A 819 -17.08 8.45 28.60
CA ILE A 819 -17.22 9.91 28.69
C ILE A 819 -18.45 10.29 27.86
N ASP A 820 -19.46 10.92 28.47
CA ASP A 820 -20.69 11.39 27.79
C ASP A 820 -21.35 10.35 26.85
N VAL A 821 -21.56 9.13 27.38
CA VAL A 821 -22.29 8.05 26.69
C VAL A 821 -23.79 8.11 27.05
N ASP A 822 -24.62 8.45 26.06
CA ASP A 822 -26.09 8.54 26.17
C ASP A 822 -26.76 7.32 25.53
N VAL A 823 -27.30 6.42 26.37
CA VAL A 823 -28.03 5.22 25.90
C VAL A 823 -29.53 5.42 26.05
N ARG A 824 -30.29 5.16 24.98
CA ARG A 824 -31.72 5.40 24.87
C ARG A 824 -32.49 4.15 24.45
N GLY A 825 -33.60 3.88 25.12
CA GLY A 825 -34.48 2.74 24.81
C GLY A 825 -33.97 1.36 25.25
N ALA A 826 -32.74 1.25 25.77
CA ALA A 826 -32.15 -0.01 26.17
C ALA A 826 -32.81 -0.66 27.40
N THR A 827 -32.67 -1.99 27.50
CA THR A 827 -32.99 -2.74 28.72
C THR A 827 -31.82 -2.73 29.70
N THR A 828 -30.59 -2.66 29.19
CA THR A 828 -29.36 -2.49 29.96
C THR A 828 -28.46 -1.48 29.25
N ASP A 829 -28.17 -0.35 29.88
CA ASP A 829 -27.36 0.70 29.27
C ASP A 829 -25.93 0.19 29.01
N ILE A 830 -25.28 -0.36 30.06
CA ILE A 830 -23.95 -0.97 29.98
C ILE A 830 -23.98 -2.29 30.78
N PHE A 831 -23.64 -3.40 30.12
CA PHE A 831 -23.66 -4.74 30.70
C PHE A 831 -22.26 -5.16 31.21
N ASN A 832 -22.22 -5.94 32.30
CA ASN A 832 -20.99 -6.52 32.89
C ASN A 832 -19.93 -5.48 33.34
N THR A 833 -20.39 -4.36 33.89
CA THR A 833 -19.56 -3.32 34.53
C THR A 833 -18.88 -3.80 35.81
N LEU A 834 -17.66 -3.33 36.07
CA LEU A 834 -16.89 -3.56 37.30
C LEU A 834 -16.60 -2.23 38.03
N PRO A 835 -16.28 -2.26 39.35
CA PRO A 835 -16.05 -1.03 40.13
C PRO A 835 -14.84 -0.17 39.70
N GLN A 836 -13.95 -0.71 38.88
CA GLN A 836 -12.81 0.00 38.29
C GLN A 836 -13.09 0.64 36.92
N ASP A 837 -14.25 0.38 36.32
CA ASP A 837 -14.65 1.07 35.08
C ASP A 837 -14.91 2.55 35.40
N THR A 838 -14.44 3.43 34.52
CA THR A 838 -14.44 4.88 34.76
C THR A 838 -15.56 5.56 33.98
N TYR A 839 -16.31 6.45 34.65
CA TYR A 839 -17.46 7.18 34.08
C TYR A 839 -17.25 8.67 34.31
N LEU A 840 -17.26 9.46 33.25
CA LEU A 840 -16.93 10.88 33.21
C LEU A 840 -17.88 11.66 32.31
N THR A 841 -17.78 12.98 32.37
CA THR A 841 -18.34 13.91 31.39
C THR A 841 -17.23 14.76 30.79
N ARG A 842 -17.48 15.43 29.66
CA ARG A 842 -16.52 16.39 29.06
C ARG A 842 -16.13 17.53 30.02
N ALA A 843 -16.93 17.79 31.07
CA ALA A 843 -16.61 18.74 32.14
C ALA A 843 -15.60 18.23 33.20
N ASP A 844 -15.31 16.92 33.21
CA ASP A 844 -14.29 16.31 34.07
C ASP A 844 -12.90 16.22 33.37
N LEU A 845 -12.87 16.37 32.04
CA LEU A 845 -11.64 16.41 31.24
C LEU A 845 -10.87 17.72 31.46
N VAL A 846 -9.56 17.67 31.21
CA VAL A 846 -8.68 18.84 31.23
C VAL A 846 -8.05 19.00 29.85
N GLU A 847 -8.81 19.63 28.95
CA GLU A 847 -8.51 19.87 27.54
C GLU A 847 -7.06 20.26 27.26
N GLY A 848 -6.42 19.59 26.28
CA GLY A 848 -5.04 19.84 25.86
C GLY A 848 -3.97 19.44 26.87
N ARG A 849 -4.31 18.65 27.90
CA ARG A 849 -3.33 18.07 28.84
C ARG A 849 -2.83 16.73 28.32
N LEU A 850 -1.60 16.71 27.81
CA LEU A 850 -0.83 15.48 27.60
C LEU A 850 0.60 15.72 28.12
N ASP A 851 1.08 14.83 28.97
CA ASP A 851 2.40 14.88 29.60
C ASP A 851 2.85 13.44 29.97
N PHE A 852 4.16 13.22 30.04
CA PHE A 852 4.76 11.91 30.30
C PHE A 852 5.98 12.00 31.22
N ASP A 853 5.84 11.46 32.44
CA ASP A 853 6.93 11.34 33.42
C ASP A 853 7.53 9.92 33.33
N SER A 854 8.72 9.79 32.76
CA SER A 854 9.38 8.48 32.58
C SER A 854 9.90 7.92 33.90
N ASP A 855 9.73 6.62 34.13
CA ASP A 855 10.32 5.91 35.28
C ASP A 855 11.83 5.63 35.09
N ILE A 856 12.40 6.05 33.96
CA ILE A 856 13.79 5.83 33.60
C ILE A 856 14.68 6.85 34.33
N ASP A 857 15.14 6.47 35.52
CA ASP A 857 16.08 7.26 36.34
C ASP A 857 17.46 7.41 35.66
N GLY A 858 17.70 8.58 35.08
CA GLY A 858 18.99 8.94 34.47
C GLY A 858 19.17 8.36 33.08
N ILE A 859 20.42 8.03 32.71
CA ILE A 859 20.73 7.49 31.37
C ILE A 859 20.83 5.97 31.49
N PRO A 860 19.82 5.20 31.04
CA PRO A 860 19.87 3.75 31.01
C PRO A 860 20.95 3.28 30.04
N LYS A 861 21.34 2.01 30.18
CA LYS A 861 22.32 1.37 29.31
C LYS A 861 21.62 0.43 28.36
N THR A 862 22.17 0.30 27.16
CA THR A 862 21.79 -0.77 26.23
C THR A 862 21.77 -2.14 26.92
N PRO A 863 20.73 -2.96 26.72
CA PRO A 863 20.69 -4.32 27.23
C PRO A 863 21.90 -5.15 26.78
N VAL A 864 22.30 -6.17 27.55
CA VAL A 864 23.37 -7.08 27.14
C VAL A 864 22.77 -8.32 26.44
N PRO A 865 23.10 -8.59 25.16
CA PRO A 865 22.46 -9.68 24.40
C PRO A 865 22.73 -11.06 25.04
N GLU A 866 23.90 -11.25 25.64
CA GLU A 866 24.27 -12.50 26.32
C GLU A 866 23.49 -12.74 27.65
N LEU A 867 22.79 -11.73 28.18
CA LEU A 867 22.06 -11.81 29.45
C LEU A 867 20.54 -11.91 29.31
N ARG A 868 19.98 -11.78 28.08
CA ARG A 868 18.54 -11.64 27.83
C ARG A 868 17.89 -10.53 28.66
N GLU A 869 18.62 -9.43 28.82
CA GLU A 869 18.11 -8.20 29.41
C GLU A 869 17.25 -7.44 28.39
N TYR A 870 16.38 -6.58 28.89
CA TYR A 870 15.50 -5.72 28.10
C TYR A 870 15.50 -4.30 28.66
N LEU A 871 15.33 -3.32 27.79
CA LEU A 871 14.99 -1.94 28.12
C LEU A 871 13.47 -1.80 27.95
N ASP A 872 12.76 -1.65 29.08
CA ASP A 872 11.33 -1.40 29.07
C ASP A 872 11.10 0.11 29.18
N LEU A 873 10.55 0.73 28.14
CA LEU A 873 10.17 2.14 28.16
C LEU A 873 8.86 2.28 28.94
N THR A 874 8.98 2.66 30.22
CA THR A 874 7.84 2.74 31.14
C THR A 874 7.79 4.10 31.80
N GLY A 875 6.59 4.54 32.16
CA GLY A 875 6.38 5.81 32.81
C GLY A 875 4.92 6.09 33.11
N THR A 876 4.65 7.32 33.48
CA THR A 876 3.36 7.80 33.99
C THR A 876 2.84 8.87 33.05
N ARG A 877 1.84 8.52 32.22
CA ARG A 877 1.12 9.49 31.38
C ARG A 877 0.16 10.29 32.24
N THR A 878 0.07 11.60 32.00
CA THR A 878 -1.02 12.45 32.50
C THR A 878 -1.72 13.07 31.29
N ASP A 879 -2.88 12.52 30.95
CA ASP A 879 -3.71 12.87 29.80
C ASP A 879 -4.99 13.61 30.21
N GLU A 880 -5.90 13.96 29.30
CA GLU A 880 -7.13 14.69 29.62
C GLU A 880 -8.01 13.98 30.66
N ILE A 881 -8.02 12.64 30.63
CA ILE A 881 -8.77 11.76 31.55
C ILE A 881 -8.12 11.76 32.95
N GLY A 882 -6.78 11.73 33.01
CA GLY A 882 -6.04 11.72 34.27
C GLY A 882 -4.69 11.03 34.16
N THR A 883 -4.24 10.42 35.24
CA THR A 883 -2.93 9.76 35.30
C THR A 883 -3.04 8.24 35.13
N ASP A 884 -2.16 7.64 34.33
CA ASP A 884 -2.17 6.21 34.01
C ASP A 884 -0.76 5.67 33.69
N ARG A 885 -0.62 4.34 33.61
CA ARG A 885 0.65 3.67 33.32
C ARG A 885 0.82 3.43 31.81
N VAL A 886 1.91 3.96 31.25
CA VAL A 886 2.39 3.57 29.91
C VAL A 886 3.26 2.32 30.05
N SER A 887 3.18 1.42 29.06
CA SER A 887 3.87 0.12 29.06
C SER A 887 3.45 -0.76 30.26
N PRO A 888 2.16 -1.16 30.32
CA PRO A 888 1.65 -2.05 31.37
C PRO A 888 2.20 -3.48 31.19
N THR A 889 2.12 -4.30 32.24
CA THR A 889 2.74 -5.65 32.24
C THR A 889 2.14 -6.63 31.23
N TRP A 890 0.92 -6.37 30.73
CA TRP A 890 0.28 -7.17 29.67
C TRP A 890 0.63 -6.68 28.26
N ASP A 891 1.18 -5.47 28.12
CA ASP A 891 1.57 -4.86 26.83
C ASP A 891 2.84 -4.00 26.98
N PRO A 892 4.01 -4.64 27.16
CA PRO A 892 5.25 -3.93 27.47
C PRO A 892 5.89 -3.34 26.21
N ILE A 893 6.10 -2.02 26.20
CA ILE A 893 6.96 -1.30 25.25
C ILE A 893 8.42 -1.69 25.54
N ARG A 894 8.85 -2.78 24.91
CA ARG A 894 10.07 -3.52 25.25
C ARG A 894 11.06 -3.57 24.09
N PHE A 895 12.29 -3.15 24.39
CA PHE A 895 13.44 -3.19 23.51
C PHE A 895 14.44 -4.23 24.00
N ASP A 896 14.85 -5.14 23.12
CA ASP A 896 16.06 -5.95 23.32
C ASP A 896 17.30 -5.20 22.78
N TYR A 897 18.47 -5.82 22.89
CA TYR A 897 19.72 -5.24 22.40
C TYR A 897 19.69 -4.86 20.90
N TRP A 898 19.04 -5.68 20.06
CA TRP A 898 19.04 -5.46 18.61
C TRP A 898 18.13 -4.29 18.22
N LYS A 899 16.97 -4.15 18.87
CA LYS A 899 16.10 -2.98 18.65
C LYS A 899 16.76 -1.67 19.06
N VAL A 900 17.54 -1.67 20.14
CA VAL A 900 18.36 -0.48 20.49
C VAL A 900 19.53 -0.30 19.52
N GLN A 901 20.11 -1.38 18.97
CA GLN A 901 21.13 -1.28 17.93
C GLN A 901 20.56 -0.63 16.65
N ASN A 902 19.34 -0.99 16.25
CA ASN A 902 18.66 -0.40 15.10
C ASN A 902 18.35 1.08 15.34
N ALA A 903 17.86 1.46 16.53
CA ALA A 903 17.72 2.88 16.91
C ALA A 903 19.06 3.65 16.87
N VAL A 904 20.20 3.02 17.19
CA VAL A 904 21.53 3.64 17.00
C VAL A 904 21.93 3.76 15.52
N ILE A 905 21.47 2.86 14.64
CA ILE A 905 21.73 2.96 13.19
C ILE A 905 20.90 4.10 12.60
N GLU A 906 19.60 4.12 12.90
CA GLU A 906 18.61 5.03 12.33
C GLU A 906 18.71 6.47 12.85
N GLU A 907 18.80 6.65 14.17
CA GLU A 907 19.00 7.98 14.78
C GLU A 907 20.46 8.42 14.78
N GLY A 908 21.39 7.47 14.67
CA GLY A 908 22.80 7.70 14.89
C GLY A 908 23.17 7.73 16.38
N TYR A 909 24.22 8.47 16.72
CA TYR A 909 24.68 8.62 18.09
C TYR A 909 25.35 9.98 18.35
N TRP A 910 25.25 10.42 19.60
CA TRP A 910 25.97 11.55 20.15
C TRP A 910 27.03 11.08 21.15
N THR A 911 27.90 11.99 21.56
CA THR A 911 28.69 11.83 22.78
C THR A 911 28.25 12.83 23.84
N LEU A 912 28.18 12.41 25.10
CA LEU A 912 28.05 13.34 26.21
C LEU A 912 29.38 14.07 26.44
N PRO A 913 29.40 15.21 27.16
CA PRO A 913 30.64 15.92 27.51
C PRO A 913 31.67 15.09 28.31
N ASP A 914 31.26 13.96 28.89
CA ASP A 914 32.13 12.98 29.58
C ASP A 914 32.73 11.90 28.65
N GLY A 915 32.33 11.89 27.36
CA GLY A 915 32.79 10.97 26.33
C GLY A 915 31.98 9.66 26.22
N ARG A 916 30.92 9.46 27.01
CA ARG A 916 29.99 8.34 26.82
C ARG A 916 29.19 8.53 25.54
N LYS A 917 28.95 7.43 24.81
CA LYS A 917 28.12 7.43 23.61
C LYS A 917 26.65 7.24 24.00
N VAL A 918 25.75 7.94 23.34
CA VAL A 918 24.30 7.83 23.56
C VAL A 918 23.55 7.89 22.24
N THR A 919 22.37 7.28 22.18
CA THR A 919 21.32 7.60 21.19
C THR A 919 20.07 8.12 21.91
N VAL A 920 19.13 8.66 21.16
CA VAL A 920 17.78 8.98 21.62
C VAL A 920 16.84 7.91 21.04
N ILE A 921 16.04 7.26 21.89
CA ILE A 921 14.94 6.39 21.44
C ILE A 921 13.65 7.19 21.57
N GLU A 922 12.88 7.25 20.50
CA GLU A 922 11.59 7.93 20.51
C GLU A 922 10.52 7.10 21.22
N GLN A 923 9.72 7.77 22.04
CA GLN A 923 8.56 7.21 22.71
C GLN A 923 7.33 8.06 22.39
N TYR A 924 6.40 7.49 21.66
CA TYR A 924 5.08 8.06 21.42
C TYR A 924 4.14 7.73 22.58
N VAL A 925 3.37 8.73 23.02
CA VAL A 925 2.39 8.62 24.10
C VAL A 925 1.10 9.31 23.65
N SER A 926 -0.04 8.64 23.82
CA SER A 926 -1.33 9.16 23.33
C SER A 926 -2.26 9.57 24.45
N ASP A 927 -2.93 10.70 24.27
CA ASP A 927 -4.10 11.07 25.05
C ASP A 927 -5.22 10.03 24.86
N ARG A 928 -5.79 9.53 25.97
CA ARG A 928 -6.83 8.50 25.93
C ARG A 928 -8.19 9.02 25.45
N ALA A 929 -8.53 10.29 25.69
CA ALA A 929 -9.86 10.83 25.34
C ALA A 929 -9.98 11.18 23.85
N THR A 930 -8.88 11.59 23.23
CA THR A 930 -8.83 12.14 21.87
C THR A 930 -8.01 11.28 20.90
N GLY A 931 -7.06 10.49 21.41
CA GLY A 931 -6.06 9.80 20.60
C GLY A 931 -4.87 10.68 20.19
N ALA A 932 -4.91 11.98 20.47
CA ALA A 932 -3.82 12.91 20.14
C ALA A 932 -2.50 12.43 20.74
N VAL A 933 -1.48 12.29 19.90
CA VAL A 933 -0.17 11.74 20.28
C VAL A 933 0.86 12.85 20.49
N ASP A 934 1.83 12.63 21.37
CA ASP A 934 3.05 13.42 21.45
C ASP A 934 4.31 12.53 21.57
N LYS A 935 5.48 13.09 21.24
CA LYS A 935 6.75 12.39 21.08
C LYS A 935 7.76 12.81 22.15
N PHE A 936 8.37 11.84 22.82
CA PHE A 936 9.35 12.05 23.90
C PHE A 936 10.66 11.31 23.60
N GLY A 937 11.81 11.97 23.77
CA GLY A 937 13.13 11.36 23.57
C GLY A 937 13.70 10.73 24.84
N VAL A 938 14.05 9.44 24.80
CA VAL A 938 14.72 8.71 25.88
C VAL A 938 16.20 8.52 25.54
N VAL A 939 17.10 9.19 26.27
CA VAL A 939 18.56 9.10 26.03
C VAL A 939 19.12 7.77 26.58
N VAL A 940 19.71 6.92 25.72
CA VAL A 940 20.24 5.60 26.10
C VAL A 940 21.74 5.49 25.83
N GLU A 941 22.53 5.04 26.82
CA GLU A 941 23.98 4.86 26.73
C GLU A 941 24.37 3.61 25.94
N TRP A 942 25.05 3.82 24.80
CA TRP A 942 25.62 2.75 23.99
C TRP A 942 27.00 2.32 24.49
N GLN A 943 27.09 1.10 25.03
CA GLN A 943 28.28 0.62 25.73
C GLN A 943 29.28 -0.18 24.86
N ARG A 944 28.92 -0.54 23.61
CA ARG A 944 29.75 -1.42 22.73
C ARG A 944 30.52 -0.64 21.65
N ASN A 945 31.39 -1.36 20.95
CA ASN A 945 32.05 -0.84 19.75
C ASN A 945 31.13 -0.91 18.54
N PHE A 946 31.29 0.02 17.59
CA PHE A 946 30.56 -0.01 16.31
C PHE A 946 31.18 -0.98 15.29
N SER A 947 32.26 -1.68 15.64
CA SER A 947 32.85 -2.75 14.84
C SER A 947 31.93 -3.96 14.65
N ASP A 948 30.88 -4.03 15.46
CA ASP A 948 29.94 -5.15 15.53
C ASP A 948 28.66 -4.86 14.71
N PHE A 949 28.63 -3.74 13.98
CA PHE A 949 27.49 -3.30 13.16
C PHE A 949 27.77 -3.57 11.67
N ALA A 950 26.71 -3.83 10.90
CA ALA A 950 26.80 -3.86 9.43
C ALA A 950 27.11 -2.47 8.86
N GLU A 951 26.44 -1.44 9.39
CA GLU A 951 26.62 -0.04 9.01
C GLU A 951 27.26 0.78 10.13
N THR A 952 28.01 1.83 9.80
CA THR A 952 28.58 2.72 10.83
C THR A 952 27.56 3.79 11.23
N PRO A 953 27.11 3.83 12.50
CA PRO A 953 26.17 4.84 12.97
C PRO A 953 26.63 6.28 12.71
N LYS A 954 25.70 7.14 12.30
CA LYS A 954 25.94 8.57 12.09
C LYS A 954 26.34 9.24 13.40
N TYR A 955 27.42 10.02 13.39
CA TYR A 955 27.82 10.82 14.55
C TYR A 955 27.17 12.20 14.49
N ASN A 956 26.25 12.47 15.41
CA ASN A 956 25.47 13.71 15.46
C ASN A 956 26.13 14.82 16.29
N GLY A 957 27.23 14.54 17.01
CA GLY A 957 27.99 15.55 17.75
C GLY A 957 28.02 15.33 19.26
N VAL A 958 28.09 16.43 20.02
CA VAL A 958 28.09 16.40 21.49
C VAL A 958 26.70 16.77 21.98
N LEU A 959 26.02 15.86 22.67
CA LEU A 959 24.70 16.10 23.26
C LEU A 959 24.83 16.94 24.53
N ASP A 960 24.27 18.16 24.51
CA ASP A 960 24.13 18.98 25.71
C ASP A 960 22.75 18.76 26.36
N LEU A 961 22.72 17.94 27.41
CA LEU A 961 21.53 17.66 28.24
C LEU A 961 20.99 18.90 29.00
N SER A 962 21.58 20.08 28.81
CA SER A 962 21.09 21.35 29.33
C SER A 962 20.67 22.34 28.25
N ASN A 963 20.67 21.94 26.97
CA ASN A 963 20.16 22.74 25.87
C ASN A 963 18.65 22.99 25.99
N GLY A 964 18.17 24.06 25.37
CA GLY A 964 16.76 24.18 25.05
C GLY A 964 16.37 23.16 23.98
N GLY A 965 15.08 22.83 23.91
CA GLY A 965 14.50 22.23 22.71
C GLY A 965 13.95 23.31 21.78
N PRO A 966 13.62 22.95 20.52
CA PRO A 966 13.12 23.89 19.54
C PRO A 966 11.78 24.52 19.97
N THR A 967 11.41 25.64 19.34
CA THR A 967 10.07 26.23 19.48
C THR A 967 9.36 26.20 18.14
N ALA A 968 8.44 25.25 18.00
CA ALA A 968 7.54 25.16 16.86
C ALA A 968 6.44 26.25 16.92
N ARG A 969 5.89 26.63 15.76
CA ARG A 969 4.79 27.60 15.62
C ARG A 969 3.65 27.03 14.78
N THR A 970 2.66 27.88 14.47
CA THR A 970 1.51 27.50 13.66
C THR A 970 1.66 28.04 12.25
N ASP A 971 1.53 27.14 11.29
CA ASP A 971 1.51 27.42 9.85
C ASP A 971 0.08 27.48 9.30
N PHE A 972 -0.05 28.21 8.19
CA PHE A 972 -1.32 28.46 7.51
C PHE A 972 -1.14 28.33 6.00
N ALA A 973 -2.02 27.56 5.36
CA ALA A 973 -2.01 27.32 3.93
C ALA A 973 -3.40 27.49 3.30
N THR A 974 -3.45 27.61 1.97
CA THR A 974 -4.70 27.64 1.20
C THR A 974 -4.49 26.91 -0.13
N VAL A 975 -5.39 26.01 -0.48
CA VAL A 975 -5.35 25.13 -1.66
C VAL A 975 -6.77 24.92 -2.19
N GLY A 976 -6.92 24.49 -3.45
CA GLY A 976 -8.23 24.04 -3.98
C GLY A 976 -8.57 22.62 -3.51
N GLU A 977 -9.83 22.22 -3.58
CA GLU A 977 -10.21 20.79 -3.51
C GLU A 977 -9.55 20.01 -4.64
N GLY A 978 -9.04 18.80 -4.35
CA GLY A 978 -8.22 17.99 -5.26
C GLY A 978 -6.83 18.53 -5.65
N ASP A 979 -6.56 19.84 -5.50
CA ASP A 979 -5.25 20.46 -5.71
C ASP A 979 -4.27 20.11 -4.55
N SER A 980 -2.96 20.26 -4.80
CA SER A 980 -1.90 20.07 -3.77
C SER A 980 -1.07 21.33 -3.50
N ILE A 981 -0.41 21.37 -2.32
CA ILE A 981 0.47 22.47 -1.91
C ILE A 981 1.68 21.98 -1.10
N THR A 982 2.88 22.47 -1.44
CA THR A 982 4.12 22.23 -0.68
C THR A 982 4.37 23.30 0.39
N LEU A 983 4.74 22.86 1.60
CA LEU A 983 4.81 23.65 2.83
C LEU A 983 6.21 23.56 3.48
N ASP A 984 6.88 24.71 3.62
CA ASP A 984 8.08 24.85 4.47
C ASP A 984 7.67 25.23 5.91
N VAL A 985 7.19 24.22 6.64
CA VAL A 985 6.71 24.35 8.03
C VAL A 985 7.81 24.81 9.01
N LEU A 986 9.09 24.67 8.66
CA LEU A 986 10.20 25.14 9.49
C LEU A 986 10.51 26.63 9.30
N SER A 987 9.85 27.32 8.35
CA SER A 987 10.18 28.70 7.97
C SER A 987 9.86 29.75 9.05
N ASN A 988 8.97 29.42 9.99
CA ASN A 988 8.52 30.28 11.10
C ASN A 988 9.12 29.87 12.47
N ASP A 989 9.76 28.70 12.52
CA ASP A 989 10.28 28.01 13.69
C ASP A 989 11.67 28.51 14.09
N TYR A 990 12.10 28.22 15.31
CA TYR A 990 13.44 28.57 15.77
C TYR A 990 13.91 27.73 16.95
N ASP A 991 15.22 27.51 17.00
CA ASP A 991 15.93 27.10 18.20
C ASP A 991 16.54 28.33 18.93
N SER A 992 16.67 28.27 20.26
CA SER A 992 17.20 29.41 21.06
C SER A 992 18.72 29.53 21.07
N ASP A 993 19.41 28.43 20.83
CA ASP A 993 20.85 28.28 21.00
C ASP A 993 21.57 28.29 19.62
N GLY A 994 20.80 28.07 18.56
CA GLY A 994 21.13 28.29 17.16
C GLY A 994 21.30 27.01 16.36
N ASP A 995 20.78 25.89 16.86
CA ASP A 995 20.88 24.58 16.24
C ASP A 995 20.05 24.49 14.94
N ALA A 996 20.42 23.56 14.06
CA ALA A 996 19.67 23.29 12.85
C ALA A 996 18.40 22.49 13.15
N LEU A 997 17.32 22.79 12.43
CA LEU A 997 16.01 22.16 12.58
C LEU A 997 15.69 21.20 11.43
N ALA A 998 15.01 20.09 11.75
CA ALA A 998 14.45 19.14 10.79
C ALA A 998 13.00 18.78 11.13
N VAL A 999 12.21 18.42 10.12
CA VAL A 999 10.88 17.81 10.32
C VAL A 999 11.07 16.31 10.55
N ASP A 1000 10.51 15.80 11.63
CA ASP A 1000 10.65 14.41 12.05
C ASP A 1000 9.27 13.74 12.28
N GLY A 1001 8.54 13.57 11.18
CA GLY A 1001 7.21 12.99 11.16
C GLY A 1001 6.08 13.99 11.43
N TYR A 1002 4.86 13.51 11.20
CA TYR A 1002 3.62 14.27 11.22
C TYR A 1002 2.44 13.36 11.60
N THR A 1003 1.28 13.94 11.90
CA THR A 1003 0.00 13.23 11.98
C THR A 1003 -0.72 13.35 10.64
N TYR A 1004 -1.59 12.39 10.31
CA TYR A 1004 -2.56 12.57 9.23
C TYR A 1004 -3.45 13.80 9.46
N ALA A 1005 -3.96 14.37 8.37
CA ALA A 1005 -5.05 15.35 8.37
C ALA A 1005 -6.40 14.63 8.21
N LYS A 1006 -7.54 15.29 8.46
CA LYS A 1006 -8.83 14.61 8.32
C LYS A 1006 -9.24 14.51 6.85
N HIS A 1007 -8.98 15.52 6.01
CA HIS A 1007 -9.51 15.65 4.65
C HIS A 1007 -8.43 15.89 3.58
N GLY A 1008 -7.25 15.31 3.78
CA GLY A 1008 -6.17 15.33 2.80
C GLY A 1008 -4.98 14.45 3.18
N SER A 1009 -4.22 14.03 2.17
CA SER A 1009 -3.01 13.23 2.32
C SER A 1009 -1.78 14.12 2.51
N ILE A 1010 -0.79 13.66 3.28
CA ILE A 1010 0.46 14.38 3.52
C ILE A 1010 1.65 13.50 3.12
N PHE A 1011 2.59 14.09 2.38
CA PHE A 1011 3.82 13.48 1.90
C PHE A 1011 5.02 14.29 2.40
N GLN A 1012 6.17 13.66 2.69
CA GLN A 1012 7.37 14.36 3.16
C GLN A 1012 8.46 14.32 2.09
N ASN A 1013 8.67 15.46 1.44
CA ASN A 1013 9.62 15.60 0.32
C ASN A 1013 11.08 15.44 0.79
N GLU A 1014 11.99 15.11 -0.15
CA GLU A 1014 13.41 14.87 0.17
C GLU A 1014 14.13 16.05 0.86
N ASP A 1015 13.69 17.29 0.61
CA ASP A 1015 14.24 18.52 1.21
C ASP A 1015 13.70 18.81 2.62
N GLY A 1016 12.77 17.98 3.09
CA GLY A 1016 12.08 18.07 4.38
C GLY A 1016 10.97 19.12 4.45
N THR A 1017 10.45 19.57 3.31
CA THR A 1017 9.12 20.20 3.23
C THR A 1017 8.02 19.13 3.26
N LEU A 1018 6.77 19.54 3.49
CA LEU A 1018 5.60 18.66 3.46
C LEU A 1018 4.68 19.04 2.31
N THR A 1019 4.24 18.08 1.49
CA THR A 1019 3.20 18.29 0.48
C THR A 1019 1.87 17.83 1.05
N TYR A 1020 0.85 18.69 1.02
CA TYR A 1020 -0.53 18.36 1.35
C TYR A 1020 -1.36 18.29 0.06
N LEU A 1021 -2.14 17.23 -0.09
CA LEU A 1021 -3.10 17.00 -1.18
C LEU A 1021 -4.50 16.96 -0.59
N ALA A 1022 -5.39 17.88 -1.00
CA ALA A 1022 -6.78 17.88 -0.53
C ALA A 1022 -7.58 16.72 -1.16
N ASP A 1023 -8.58 16.20 -0.44
CA ASP A 1023 -9.59 15.33 -1.07
C ASP A 1023 -10.36 16.09 -2.17
N GLU A 1024 -10.76 15.42 -3.25
CA GLU A 1024 -11.40 16.06 -4.42
C GLU A 1024 -12.80 16.66 -4.12
N ASN A 1025 -13.48 16.24 -3.04
CA ASN A 1025 -14.83 16.68 -2.68
C ASN A 1025 -14.91 17.42 -1.33
N TYR A 1026 -13.79 17.91 -0.80
CA TYR A 1026 -13.75 18.60 0.50
C TYR A 1026 -13.41 20.09 0.35
N SER A 1027 -14.27 20.95 0.92
CA SER A 1027 -13.94 22.36 1.14
C SER A 1027 -14.19 22.77 2.60
N GLY A 1028 -13.24 23.49 3.20
CA GLY A 1028 -13.28 23.76 4.63
C GLY A 1028 -11.94 24.13 5.27
N THR A 1029 -11.76 23.69 6.52
CA THR A 1029 -10.51 23.84 7.27
C THR A 1029 -10.07 22.47 7.71
N ASP A 1030 -8.89 22.06 7.26
CA ASP A 1030 -8.22 20.84 7.69
C ASP A 1030 -7.01 21.19 8.57
N GLU A 1031 -6.59 20.27 9.42
CA GLU A 1031 -5.50 20.49 10.37
C GLU A 1031 -4.67 19.23 10.61
N PHE A 1032 -3.37 19.43 10.82
CA PHE A 1032 -2.45 18.37 11.20
C PHE A 1032 -1.29 18.90 12.05
N TRP A 1033 -0.53 17.98 12.63
CA TRP A 1033 0.61 18.30 13.49
C TRP A 1033 1.90 17.71 12.92
N TYR A 1034 3.03 18.36 13.20
CA TYR A 1034 4.37 17.86 12.86
C TYR A 1034 5.29 17.95 14.08
N TRP A 1035 6.40 17.21 14.06
CA TRP A 1035 7.47 17.39 15.05
C TRP A 1035 8.71 18.02 14.43
N VAL A 1036 9.26 18.99 15.15
CA VAL A 1036 10.55 19.61 14.89
C VAL A 1036 11.60 18.93 15.76
N GLU A 1037 12.66 18.42 15.14
CA GLU A 1037 13.87 17.93 15.82
C GLU A 1037 15.00 18.97 15.69
N ASP A 1038 15.78 19.17 16.76
CA ASP A 1038 17.04 19.93 16.73
C ASP A 1038 18.29 19.01 16.53
N GLU A 1039 19.50 19.58 16.49
CA GLU A 1039 20.72 18.77 16.36
C GLU A 1039 20.99 17.86 17.57
N ASN A 1040 20.35 18.10 18.72
CA ASN A 1040 20.47 17.39 19.98
C ASN A 1040 19.39 16.30 20.21
N GLY A 1041 18.43 16.15 19.29
CA GLY A 1041 17.33 15.19 19.44
C GLY A 1041 16.27 15.63 20.46
N ASN A 1042 16.13 16.93 20.70
CA ASN A 1042 14.95 17.46 21.38
C ASN A 1042 13.83 17.70 20.37
N PHE A 1043 12.60 17.41 20.77
CA PHE A 1043 11.41 17.53 19.93
C PHE A 1043 10.52 18.70 20.37
N ALA A 1044 9.85 19.34 19.41
CA ALA A 1044 8.72 20.24 19.66
C ALA A 1044 7.60 20.00 18.65
N LYS A 1045 6.36 19.99 19.12
CA LYS A 1045 5.18 19.75 18.29
C LYS A 1045 4.64 21.05 17.69
N GLY A 1046 4.57 21.12 16.35
CA GLY A 1046 4.04 22.23 15.57
C GLY A 1046 2.67 21.92 14.95
N HIS A 1047 1.95 22.96 14.53
CA HIS A 1047 0.57 22.86 14.03
C HIS A 1047 0.44 23.46 12.63
N VAL A 1048 -0.27 22.80 11.73
CA VAL A 1048 -0.58 23.31 10.40
C VAL A 1048 -2.09 23.38 10.22
N GLN A 1049 -2.59 24.53 9.80
CA GLN A 1049 -3.99 24.73 9.41
C GLN A 1049 -4.09 25.01 7.91
N VAL A 1050 -4.79 24.17 7.17
CA VAL A 1050 -5.03 24.32 5.73
C VAL A 1050 -6.47 24.79 5.51
N THR A 1051 -6.67 25.77 4.63
CA THR A 1051 -7.99 26.14 4.12
C THR A 1051 -8.16 25.57 2.72
N VAL A 1052 -9.19 24.75 2.51
CA VAL A 1052 -9.50 24.17 1.20
C VAL A 1052 -10.66 24.95 0.57
N GLU A 1053 -10.46 25.49 -0.62
CA GLU A 1053 -11.40 26.33 -1.37
C GLU A 1053 -11.97 25.61 -2.61
N ILE A 1054 -13.13 26.08 -3.09
CA ILE A 1054 -13.81 25.67 -4.34
C ILE A 1054 -13.48 26.66 -5.46
#